data_AF-A0A3S3USM4-F1
#
_entry.id   AF-A0A3S3USM4-F1
#
_cell.length_a   1.000
_cell.length_b   1.000
_cell.length_c   1.000
_cell.angle_alpha   90.00
_cell.angle_beta   90.00
_cell.angle_gamma   90.00
#
_symmetry.space_group_name_H-M   'P 1'
#
loop_
_entity.id
_entity.type
_entity.pdbx_description
1 polymer ?
#
loop_
_entity_poly.entity_id
_entity_poly.type
_entity_poly.pdbx_seq_one_letter_code
_entity_poly.pdbx_strand_id
1 'polypeptide(L)'
;MSEVSVAAPYPGQLVNWSGNRSGGVRRLFDASSGRPGENIFETNLLHRLEAWASAAATSQGDVPHIVLLVGGPGNGKTEAIESTVGWLDTALGANKKLASELGKSFFPPDGTFAPRLVHIDAGAMGTSRELRLSIVQDASAVVDAPGGQAAQLLLEELEAAQSAPANELYLCCVNRGVLDDALIEAIDREKGPRRLLEAITRAVSLAPDAPSCWPLEGFPEIAVWPMDAESLLLAPIRGGEAPARSLLRQALDETRWPPLGSCIAGISCPFCGSRERLSREREETSLLQILRWFEVASGKRWSFRDLFSLASYLLAGHRASPRESGLEPCEWAAKLAGLDDLARRGGKPSKEQSTAIFQLVAAQYQHALFHRWERDAGPTLLREIKELGLDDDNTAMGLQWFLSSRRTPYLPAMIGPALEGIAEMLDPALADPDTEVQATRNTSFALRDVDVRFSRSVLEGLDFVRKLQVLTRLEVDLVERLAKLDAELSVSSVRRKRPASATHVQRFVRDFACRLVRRALGTRTAAVLDAAVLSDFQRVLEDVAGDDLFDVAQEVEHLLNRNQDFEISLTTTFGQPLPPTIRRATLVVPSRSVHPLDAQHGGRPASPICFLMVGDGRSGKPIALTYDLFKAVKELE
;
A
#
# COMPACT_ATOMS: atom_id res chain seq x y z
N MET A 1 7.96 -21.98 -35.26
CA MET A 1 6.84 -21.03 -35.39
C MET A 1 6.01 -21.15 -34.11
N SER A 2 6.37 -20.38 -33.09
CA SER A 2 5.62 -20.32 -31.83
C SER A 2 4.36 -19.49 -32.06
N GLU A 3 3.20 -20.05 -31.70
CA GLU A 3 1.96 -19.29 -31.61
C GLU A 3 2.19 -18.11 -30.67
N VAL A 4 2.12 -16.89 -31.23
CA VAL A 4 2.05 -15.68 -30.44
C VAL A 4 0.68 -15.72 -29.76
N SER A 5 0.65 -16.26 -28.55
CA SER A 5 -0.48 -16.13 -27.63
C SER A 5 -0.81 -14.65 -27.52
N VAL A 6 -1.90 -14.23 -28.17
CA VAL A 6 -2.43 -12.87 -28.03
C VAL A 6 -2.88 -12.78 -26.58
N ALA A 7 -2.06 -12.12 -25.75
CA ALA A 7 -2.31 -12.02 -24.33
C ALA A 7 -3.72 -11.47 -24.08
N ALA A 8 -4.52 -12.16 -23.25
CA ALA A 8 -5.92 -11.81 -23.01
C ALA A 8 -6.04 -10.34 -22.53
N PRO A 9 -6.99 -9.53 -23.03
CA PRO A 9 -7.11 -8.12 -22.63
C PRO A 9 -7.40 -7.97 -21.12
N TYR A 10 -7.24 -6.75 -20.59
CA TYR A 10 -7.67 -6.43 -19.23
C TYR A 10 -9.17 -6.70 -19.05
N PRO A 11 -9.61 -7.17 -17.87
CA PRO A 11 -8.86 -7.35 -16.62
C PRO A 11 -8.05 -8.65 -16.50
N GLY A 12 -8.13 -9.61 -17.43
CA GLY A 12 -7.52 -10.93 -17.27
C GLY A 12 -6.00 -10.88 -17.04
N GLN A 13 -5.30 -10.10 -17.88
CA GLN A 13 -3.86 -9.86 -17.70
C GLN A 13 -3.50 -9.18 -16.37
N LEU A 14 -4.38 -8.38 -15.77
CA LEU A 14 -4.10 -7.73 -14.47
C LEU A 14 -4.00 -8.75 -13.35
N VAL A 15 -4.57 -9.95 -13.47
CA VAL A 15 -4.38 -11.01 -12.47
C VAL A 15 -2.89 -11.37 -12.32
N ASN A 16 -2.12 -11.27 -13.40
CA ASN A 16 -0.69 -11.55 -13.39
C ASN A 16 0.15 -10.48 -12.70
N TRP A 17 -0.41 -9.30 -12.41
CA TRP A 17 0.25 -8.26 -11.64
C TRP A 17 0.32 -8.58 -10.14
N SER A 18 -0.46 -9.57 -9.68
CA SER A 18 -0.38 -10.01 -8.29
C SER A 18 1.04 -10.49 -7.93
N GLY A 19 1.54 -10.09 -6.76
CA GLY A 19 2.93 -10.32 -6.36
C GLY A 19 3.37 -11.79 -6.24
N ASN A 20 2.44 -12.74 -6.36
CA ASN A 20 2.70 -14.19 -6.38
C ASN A 20 2.78 -14.78 -7.80
N ARG A 21 2.54 -13.97 -8.84
CA ARG A 21 2.58 -14.40 -10.25
C ARG A 21 3.71 -13.71 -10.98
N SER A 22 4.18 -14.34 -12.06
CA SER A 22 5.34 -13.90 -12.86
C SER A 22 5.24 -12.47 -13.39
N GLY A 23 4.02 -11.94 -13.59
CA GLY A 23 3.82 -10.58 -14.08
C GLY A 23 4.10 -9.48 -13.05
N GLY A 24 4.09 -9.78 -11.75
CA GLY A 24 4.46 -8.84 -10.67
C GLY A 24 5.93 -8.93 -10.25
N VAL A 25 6.71 -9.83 -10.88
CA VAL A 25 8.11 -10.11 -10.53
C VAL A 25 8.98 -9.95 -11.78
N ARG A 26 9.80 -8.89 -11.80
CA ARG A 26 10.76 -8.63 -12.87
C ARG A 26 12.00 -9.52 -12.73
N ARG A 27 12.44 -10.12 -13.84
CA ARG A 27 13.75 -10.76 -13.98
C ARG A 27 14.66 -9.83 -14.80
N LEU A 28 15.94 -9.71 -14.41
CA LEU A 28 16.89 -8.82 -15.10
C LEU A 28 17.00 -9.20 -16.59
N PHE A 29 16.87 -8.21 -17.48
CA PHE A 29 17.04 -8.34 -18.94
C PHE A 29 16.11 -9.36 -19.62
N ASP A 30 15.05 -9.81 -18.95
CA ASP A 30 14.02 -10.66 -19.52
C ASP A 30 12.83 -9.79 -19.96
N ALA A 31 12.76 -9.52 -21.26
CA ALA A 31 11.68 -8.75 -21.88
C ALA A 31 10.29 -9.41 -21.73
N SER A 32 10.24 -10.71 -21.41
CA SER A 32 9.00 -11.45 -21.13
C SER A 32 8.64 -11.51 -19.64
N SER A 33 9.51 -11.00 -18.75
CA SER A 33 9.24 -10.91 -17.31
C SER A 33 8.40 -9.70 -16.95
N GLY A 34 7.89 -9.68 -15.71
CA GLY A 34 6.95 -8.69 -15.23
C GLY A 34 7.45 -7.24 -15.31
N ARG A 35 7.14 -6.56 -16.42
CA ARG A 35 6.98 -5.10 -16.48
C ARG A 35 5.50 -4.79 -16.73
N PRO A 36 4.66 -4.80 -15.69
CA PRO A 36 3.30 -4.27 -15.75
C PRO A 36 3.24 -3.01 -16.64
N GLY A 37 2.59 -3.15 -17.80
CA GLY A 37 2.41 -2.15 -18.87
C GLY A 37 3.65 -1.51 -19.50
N GLU A 38 4.82 -2.16 -19.47
CA GLU A 38 5.96 -1.91 -20.38
C GLU A 38 6.75 -0.60 -20.18
N ASN A 39 6.31 0.31 -19.32
CA ASN A 39 6.98 1.58 -19.00
C ASN A 39 7.77 1.54 -17.68
N ILE A 40 8.81 2.37 -17.58
CA ILE A 40 9.59 2.60 -16.36
C ILE A 40 8.89 3.70 -15.54
N PHE A 41 8.67 3.45 -14.26
CA PHE A 41 8.12 4.47 -13.35
C PHE A 41 9.25 5.31 -12.77
N GLU A 42 9.23 6.62 -13.04
CA GLU A 42 10.25 7.56 -12.57
C GLU A 42 10.27 7.65 -11.04
N THR A 43 11.46 7.63 -10.44
CA THR A 43 11.68 7.80 -9.00
C THR A 43 12.93 8.66 -8.76
N ASN A 44 13.10 9.22 -7.56
CA ASN A 44 14.31 9.97 -7.25
C ASN A 44 15.58 9.10 -7.33
N LEU A 45 15.48 7.82 -6.94
CA LEU A 45 16.58 6.87 -7.11
C LEU A 45 16.99 6.76 -8.59
N LEU A 46 16.03 6.61 -9.51
CA LEU A 46 16.33 6.53 -10.94
C LEU A 46 17.01 7.80 -11.44
N HIS A 47 16.54 8.98 -11.07
CA HIS A 47 17.19 10.25 -11.42
C HIS A 47 18.63 10.35 -10.88
N ARG A 48 18.88 9.80 -9.69
CA ARG A 48 20.20 9.78 -9.07
C ARG A 48 21.14 8.79 -9.74
N LEU A 49 20.63 7.60 -10.08
CA LEU A 49 21.37 6.57 -10.81
C LEU A 49 21.71 6.99 -12.24
N GLU A 50 20.82 7.70 -12.94
CA GLU A 50 21.09 8.25 -14.27
C GLU A 50 22.22 9.28 -14.24
N ALA A 51 22.18 10.20 -13.27
CA ALA A 51 23.25 11.18 -13.06
C ALA A 51 24.58 10.50 -12.68
N TRP A 52 24.52 9.49 -11.80
CA TRP A 52 25.67 8.69 -11.41
C TRP A 52 26.28 7.93 -12.60
N ALA A 53 25.46 7.27 -13.42
CA ALA A 53 25.93 6.53 -14.60
C ALA A 53 26.66 7.46 -15.59
N SER A 54 26.13 8.65 -15.81
CA SER A 54 26.75 9.67 -16.68
C SER A 54 28.09 10.17 -16.12
N ALA A 55 28.17 10.41 -14.80
CA ALA A 55 29.39 10.85 -14.15
C ALA A 55 30.47 9.75 -14.11
N ALA A 56 30.06 8.51 -13.80
CA ALA A 56 30.93 7.34 -13.79
C ALA A 56 31.55 7.06 -15.17
N ALA A 57 30.75 7.18 -16.24
CA ALA A 57 31.22 7.00 -17.61
C ALA A 57 32.25 8.07 -18.05
N THR A 58 32.11 9.31 -17.58
CA THR A 58 32.98 10.44 -17.98
C THR A 58 34.15 10.69 -17.03
N SER A 59 34.20 10.03 -15.86
CA SER A 59 35.09 10.36 -14.73
C SER A 59 35.18 11.83 -14.39
N GLN A 60 34.03 12.49 -14.42
CA GLN A 60 33.92 13.82 -13.85
C GLN A 60 33.71 13.71 -12.34
N GLY A 61 34.72 14.15 -11.58
CA GLY A 61 34.65 14.28 -10.12
C GLY A 61 34.93 13.00 -9.34
N ASP A 62 34.82 13.12 -8.02
CA ASP A 62 34.96 12.03 -7.05
C ASP A 62 33.60 11.31 -6.95
N VAL A 63 33.38 10.33 -7.83
CA VAL A 63 32.11 9.59 -7.93
C VAL A 63 32.21 8.29 -7.13
N PRO A 64 31.20 7.94 -6.30
CA PRO A 64 31.19 6.66 -5.61
C PRO A 64 31.29 5.49 -6.60
N HIS A 65 32.24 4.58 -6.41
CA HIS A 65 32.41 3.40 -7.25
C HIS A 65 31.71 2.16 -6.67
N ILE A 66 31.32 2.19 -5.40
CA ILE A 66 30.51 1.16 -4.74
C ILE A 66 29.11 1.73 -4.51
N VAL A 67 28.09 1.09 -5.09
CA VAL A 67 26.68 1.48 -4.97
C VAL A 67 25.86 0.33 -4.38
N LEU A 68 25.23 0.58 -3.23
CA LEU A 68 24.37 -0.37 -2.53
C LEU A 68 22.92 0.08 -2.56
N LEU A 69 22.05 -0.72 -3.18
CA LEU A 69 20.60 -0.51 -3.19
C LEU A 69 19.95 -1.38 -2.12
N VAL A 70 19.54 -0.74 -1.02
CA VAL A 70 19.07 -1.40 0.19
C VAL A 70 17.56 -1.32 0.29
N GLY A 71 16.88 -2.46 0.44
CA GLY A 71 15.43 -2.45 0.64
C GLY A 71 14.82 -3.85 0.67
N GLY A 72 13.53 -3.96 0.98
CA GLY A 72 12.81 -5.23 0.88
C GLY A 72 12.52 -5.69 -0.56
N PRO A 73 12.00 -6.91 -0.73
CA PRO A 73 11.48 -7.39 -2.01
C PRO A 73 10.37 -6.48 -2.54
N GLY A 74 10.38 -6.19 -3.85
CA GLY A 74 9.31 -5.40 -4.49
C GLY A 74 9.53 -3.88 -4.56
N ASN A 75 10.68 -3.36 -4.10
CA ASN A 75 11.02 -1.93 -4.17
C ASN A 75 11.61 -1.46 -5.52
N GLY A 76 11.59 -2.30 -6.56
CA GLY A 76 12.08 -1.91 -7.89
C GLY A 76 13.59 -2.07 -8.12
N LYS A 77 14.30 -2.86 -7.29
CA LYS A 77 15.75 -3.15 -7.41
C LYS A 77 16.18 -3.58 -8.81
N THR A 78 15.50 -4.57 -9.35
CA THR A 78 15.74 -5.11 -10.70
C THR A 78 15.61 -4.02 -11.77
N GLU A 79 14.59 -3.16 -11.68
CA GLU A 79 14.39 -2.04 -12.62
C GLU A 79 15.51 -1.01 -12.51
N ALA A 80 15.93 -0.69 -11.27
CA ALA A 80 16.99 0.25 -11.00
C ALA A 80 18.32 -0.22 -11.62
N ILE A 81 18.70 -1.48 -11.44
CA ILE A 81 19.90 -2.05 -12.06
C ILE A 81 19.79 -1.99 -13.59
N GLU A 82 18.68 -2.48 -14.16
CA GLU A 82 18.53 -2.57 -15.62
C GLU A 82 18.56 -1.19 -16.29
N SER A 83 17.89 -0.20 -15.70
CA SER A 83 17.91 1.19 -16.17
C SER A 83 19.32 1.78 -16.08
N THR A 84 20.02 1.53 -14.96
CA THR A 84 21.40 1.99 -14.75
C THR A 84 22.35 1.44 -15.79
N VAL A 85 22.23 0.15 -16.10
CA VAL A 85 23.01 -0.49 -17.18
C VAL A 85 22.69 0.14 -18.54
N GLY A 86 21.42 0.42 -18.83
CA GLY A 86 21.02 1.11 -20.06
C GLY A 86 21.61 2.52 -20.18
N TRP A 87 21.64 3.28 -19.09
CA TRP A 87 22.27 4.61 -19.05
C TRP A 87 23.79 4.53 -19.18
N LEU A 88 24.43 3.58 -18.50
CA LEU A 88 25.88 3.33 -18.67
C LEU A 88 26.23 2.94 -20.10
N ASP A 89 25.47 2.03 -20.72
CA ASP A 89 25.67 1.63 -22.12
C ASP A 89 25.60 2.84 -23.05
N THR A 90 24.58 3.69 -22.85
CA THR A 90 24.38 4.92 -23.63
C THR A 90 25.53 5.91 -23.41
N ALA A 91 25.89 6.18 -22.15
CA ALA A 91 26.95 7.13 -21.79
C ALA A 91 28.34 6.68 -22.26
N LEU A 92 28.59 5.37 -22.33
CA LEU A 92 29.81 4.78 -22.87
C LEU A 92 29.80 4.66 -24.40
N GLY A 93 28.69 4.93 -25.08
CA GLY A 93 28.56 4.73 -26.53
C GLY A 93 28.61 3.26 -26.95
N ALA A 94 28.23 2.34 -26.07
CA ALA A 94 28.33 0.89 -26.29
C ALA A 94 27.24 0.33 -27.23
N ASN A 95 26.23 1.13 -27.60
CA ASN A 95 25.18 0.77 -28.58
C ASN A 95 24.47 -0.56 -28.27
N LYS A 96 24.01 -0.73 -27.04
CA LYS A 96 23.34 -1.91 -26.45
C LYS A 96 24.21 -3.14 -26.23
N LYS A 97 25.53 -3.07 -26.50
CA LYS A 97 26.44 -4.21 -26.30
C LYS A 97 26.58 -4.58 -24.84
N LEU A 98 26.70 -3.60 -23.93
CA LEU A 98 26.84 -3.85 -22.49
C LEU A 98 25.59 -4.53 -21.94
N ALA A 99 24.41 -3.99 -22.27
CA ALA A 99 23.14 -4.58 -21.88
C ALA A 99 22.95 -6.00 -22.46
N SER A 100 23.35 -6.22 -23.72
CA SER A 100 23.24 -7.55 -24.35
C SER A 100 24.16 -8.60 -23.71
N GLU A 101 25.39 -8.23 -23.33
CA GLU A 101 26.30 -9.17 -22.68
C GLU A 101 25.86 -9.50 -21.26
N LEU A 102 25.46 -8.51 -20.46
CA LEU A 102 24.89 -8.73 -19.13
C LEU A 102 23.61 -9.58 -19.19
N GLY A 103 22.79 -9.39 -20.23
CA GLY A 103 21.61 -10.22 -20.47
C GLY A 103 21.94 -11.71 -20.63
N LYS A 104 23.06 -12.06 -21.28
CA LYS A 104 23.50 -13.46 -21.40
C LYS A 104 23.94 -14.05 -20.06
N SER A 105 24.56 -13.24 -19.20
CA SER A 105 25.02 -13.66 -17.88
C SER A 105 23.86 -13.88 -16.90
N PHE A 106 22.87 -12.98 -16.89
CA PHE A 106 21.72 -13.05 -15.98
C PHE A 106 20.56 -13.92 -16.50
N PHE A 107 20.57 -14.27 -17.79
CA PHE A 107 19.61 -15.18 -18.39
C PHE A 107 20.33 -16.32 -19.13
N PRO A 108 21.01 -17.23 -18.39
CA PRO A 108 21.75 -18.31 -19.00
C PRO A 108 20.81 -19.41 -19.54
N PRO A 109 21.28 -20.32 -20.41
CA PRO A 109 20.46 -21.38 -21.00
C PRO A 109 19.77 -22.29 -19.95
N ASP A 110 18.64 -22.90 -20.35
CA ASP A 110 17.84 -23.77 -19.49
C ASP A 110 18.68 -24.82 -18.75
N GLY A 111 18.51 -24.88 -17.42
CA GLY A 111 19.22 -25.82 -16.55
C GLY A 111 20.48 -25.26 -15.86
N THR A 112 20.83 -24.00 -16.13
CA THR A 112 21.88 -23.28 -15.38
C THR A 112 21.30 -22.13 -14.57
N PHE A 113 21.81 -21.93 -13.37
CA PHE A 113 21.40 -20.81 -12.53
C PHE A 113 22.23 -19.57 -12.88
N ALA A 114 21.61 -18.39 -12.82
CA ALA A 114 22.34 -17.14 -12.93
C ALA A 114 23.36 -17.03 -11.78
N PRO A 115 24.60 -16.61 -12.05
CA PRO A 115 25.59 -16.39 -11.01
C PRO A 115 25.13 -15.24 -10.10
N ARG A 116 25.56 -15.29 -8.83
CA ARG A 116 25.32 -14.26 -7.83
C ARG A 116 26.00 -12.94 -8.21
N LEU A 117 27.26 -13.04 -8.66
CA LEU A 117 28.12 -11.91 -9.03
C LEU A 117 28.51 -12.01 -10.51
N VAL A 118 28.20 -10.97 -11.28
CA VAL A 118 28.58 -10.86 -12.69
C VAL A 118 29.63 -9.77 -12.86
N HIS A 119 30.74 -10.11 -13.51
CA HIS A 119 31.80 -9.18 -13.87
C HIS A 119 31.83 -8.96 -15.39
N ILE A 120 31.92 -7.71 -15.83
CA ILE A 120 32.08 -7.34 -17.24
C ILE A 120 33.06 -6.19 -17.43
N ASP A 121 33.84 -6.24 -18.51
CA ASP A 121 34.64 -5.11 -18.97
C ASP A 121 33.73 -4.16 -19.78
N ALA A 122 33.10 -3.23 -19.06
CA ALA A 122 32.23 -2.22 -19.65
C ALA A 122 33.00 -1.26 -20.57
N GLY A 123 34.28 -1.02 -20.24
CA GLY A 123 35.20 -0.22 -21.02
C GLY A 123 35.32 -0.73 -22.45
N ALA A 124 35.72 -1.99 -22.61
CA ALA A 124 35.93 -2.65 -23.90
C ALA A 124 34.71 -2.63 -24.85
N MET A 125 33.50 -2.39 -24.32
CA MET A 125 32.25 -2.41 -25.10
C MET A 125 31.90 -1.08 -25.79
N GLY A 126 32.45 0.05 -25.32
CA GLY A 126 32.08 1.37 -25.84
C GLY A 126 33.20 2.42 -25.88
N THR A 127 34.18 2.36 -24.96
CA THR A 127 35.26 3.36 -24.86
C THR A 127 36.64 2.68 -24.91
N SER A 128 37.72 3.39 -25.25
CA SER A 128 39.08 2.82 -25.17
C SER A 128 39.66 2.85 -23.75
N ARG A 129 38.80 2.86 -22.73
CA ARG A 129 39.16 2.99 -21.32
C ARG A 129 39.00 1.64 -20.62
N GLU A 130 39.85 1.38 -19.63
CA GLU A 130 39.64 0.29 -18.69
C GLU A 130 38.57 0.69 -17.66
N LEU A 131 37.36 0.12 -17.77
CA LEU A 131 36.26 0.27 -16.81
C LEU A 131 35.59 -1.09 -16.60
N ARG A 132 35.62 -1.60 -15.37
CA ARG A 132 35.00 -2.88 -15.01
C ARG A 132 33.73 -2.64 -14.23
N LEU A 133 32.75 -3.51 -14.41
CA LEU A 133 31.44 -3.46 -13.78
C LEU A 133 31.12 -4.80 -13.14
N SER A 134 30.85 -4.77 -11.85
CA SER A 134 30.57 -5.91 -10.98
C SER A 134 29.15 -5.74 -10.42
N ILE A 135 28.24 -6.67 -10.71
CA ILE A 135 26.82 -6.56 -10.34
C ILE A 135 26.38 -7.77 -9.50
N VAL A 136 25.80 -7.49 -8.33
CA VAL A 136 25.05 -8.44 -7.50
C VAL A 136 23.57 -8.06 -7.50
N GLN A 137 22.73 -8.85 -8.18
CA GLN A 137 21.29 -8.57 -8.28
C GLN A 137 20.54 -8.88 -6.97
N ASP A 138 20.92 -9.96 -6.31
CA ASP A 138 20.27 -10.41 -5.08
C ASP A 138 21.32 -10.97 -4.12
N ALA A 139 21.70 -10.16 -3.14
CA ALA A 139 22.66 -10.55 -2.13
C ALA A 139 22.17 -11.67 -1.19
N SER A 140 20.93 -12.17 -1.33
CA SER A 140 20.47 -13.37 -0.63
C SER A 140 20.77 -14.68 -1.37
N ALA A 141 21.15 -14.63 -2.66
CA ALA A 141 21.41 -15.81 -3.46
C ALA A 141 22.75 -16.48 -3.08
N VAL A 142 22.77 -17.82 -2.95
CA VAL A 142 23.98 -18.61 -2.58
C VAL A 142 24.37 -19.64 -3.64
N VAL A 143 23.95 -19.39 -4.88
CA VAL A 143 24.04 -20.34 -6.01
C VAL A 143 25.48 -20.82 -6.28
N ASP A 144 26.46 -19.92 -6.16
CA ASP A 144 27.86 -20.19 -6.51
C ASP A 144 28.71 -20.75 -5.35
N ALA A 145 28.14 -20.88 -4.16
CA ALA A 145 28.84 -21.33 -2.96
C ALA A 145 28.01 -22.35 -2.16
N PRO A 146 28.07 -23.65 -2.53
CA PRO A 146 27.36 -24.70 -1.80
C PRO A 146 27.81 -24.75 -0.33
N GLY A 147 26.92 -24.34 0.58
CA GLY A 147 27.19 -24.26 2.03
C GLY A 147 27.67 -22.89 2.53
N GLY A 148 27.84 -21.90 1.64
CA GLY A 148 28.13 -20.52 2.01
C GLY A 148 26.89 -19.81 2.57
N GLN A 149 27.09 -18.89 3.51
CA GLN A 149 26.04 -18.01 4.01
C GLN A 149 26.03 -16.69 3.22
N ALA A 150 24.84 -16.19 2.87
CA ALA A 150 24.68 -14.94 2.12
C ALA A 150 25.40 -13.74 2.78
N ALA A 151 25.37 -13.68 4.11
CA ALA A 151 26.09 -12.70 4.92
C ALA A 151 27.61 -12.75 4.72
N GLN A 152 28.19 -13.96 4.72
CA GLN A 152 29.62 -14.16 4.51
C GLN A 152 30.05 -13.77 3.09
N LEU A 153 29.28 -14.17 2.07
CA LEU A 153 29.56 -13.80 0.69
C LEU A 153 29.55 -12.27 0.51
N LEU A 154 28.58 -11.58 1.13
CA LEU A 154 28.52 -10.13 1.09
C LEU A 154 29.74 -9.46 1.74
N LEU A 155 30.25 -10.01 2.85
CA LEU A 155 31.47 -9.49 3.49
C LEU A 155 32.68 -9.59 2.57
N GLU A 156 32.87 -10.76 1.95
CA GLU A 156 33.98 -11.02 1.03
C GLU A 156 33.89 -10.12 -0.21
N GLU A 157 32.67 -9.91 -0.75
CA GLU A 157 32.41 -9.01 -1.87
C GLU A 157 32.72 -7.54 -1.54
N LEU A 158 32.32 -7.07 -0.35
CA LEU A 158 32.59 -5.69 0.08
C LEU A 158 34.07 -5.44 0.34
N GLU A 159 34.79 -6.42 0.91
CA GLU A 159 36.23 -6.33 1.12
C GLU A 159 37.00 -6.29 -0.21
N ALA A 160 36.58 -7.12 -1.17
CA ALA A 160 37.12 -7.11 -2.53
C ALA A 160 36.83 -5.78 -3.24
N ALA A 161 35.60 -5.27 -3.16
CA ALA A 161 35.20 -4.02 -3.80
C ALA A 161 35.96 -2.80 -3.23
N GLN A 162 36.20 -2.72 -1.92
CA GLN A 162 37.00 -1.65 -1.31
C GLN A 162 38.46 -1.70 -1.72
N SER A 163 38.99 -2.90 -1.95
CA SER A 163 40.39 -3.10 -2.35
C SER A 163 40.58 -2.90 -3.86
N ALA A 164 39.49 -2.79 -4.62
CA ALA A 164 39.50 -2.63 -6.06
C ALA A 164 39.91 -1.21 -6.47
N PRO A 165 40.55 -1.04 -7.64
CA PRO A 165 40.86 0.29 -8.16
C PRO A 165 39.58 1.06 -8.54
N ALA A 166 39.64 2.40 -8.53
CA ALA A 166 38.49 3.28 -8.80
C ALA A 166 37.86 3.14 -10.21
N ASN A 167 38.48 2.37 -11.11
CA ASN A 167 37.90 2.01 -12.40
C ASN A 167 37.08 0.71 -12.37
N GLU A 168 36.85 0.13 -11.19
CA GLU A 168 35.93 -0.97 -10.97
C GLU A 168 34.67 -0.47 -10.24
N LEU A 169 33.53 -0.54 -10.93
CA LEU A 169 32.23 -0.16 -10.38
C LEU A 169 31.56 -1.40 -9.80
N TYR A 170 31.06 -1.31 -8.57
CA TYR A 170 30.31 -2.36 -7.90
C TYR A 170 28.88 -1.89 -7.63
N LEU A 171 27.88 -2.59 -8.17
CA LEU A 171 26.46 -2.36 -7.88
C LEU A 171 25.88 -3.59 -7.20
N CYS A 172 25.33 -3.42 -6.00
CA CYS A 172 24.75 -4.53 -5.25
C CYS A 172 23.37 -4.19 -4.70
N CYS A 173 22.45 -5.12 -4.91
CA CYS A 173 21.11 -5.10 -4.38
C CYS A 173 21.02 -6.02 -3.16
N VAL A 174 20.75 -5.43 -2.00
CA VAL A 174 20.80 -6.14 -0.71
C VAL A 174 19.56 -5.88 0.13
N ASN A 175 19.07 -6.90 0.83
CA ASN A 175 17.96 -6.77 1.77
C ASN A 175 18.51 -6.38 3.15
N ARG A 176 17.75 -5.59 3.92
CA ARG A 176 18.16 -5.18 5.28
C ARG A 176 18.59 -6.36 6.17
N GLY A 177 17.81 -7.45 6.17
CA GLY A 177 18.15 -8.65 6.95
C GLY A 177 19.51 -9.25 6.59
N VAL A 178 19.91 -9.23 5.31
CA VAL A 178 21.24 -9.72 4.90
C VAL A 178 22.36 -8.78 5.38
N LEU A 179 22.11 -7.46 5.43
CA LEU A 179 23.05 -6.50 6.02
C LEU A 179 23.21 -6.70 7.53
N ASP A 180 22.09 -6.91 8.23
CA ASP A 180 22.08 -7.16 9.67
C ASP A 180 22.84 -8.46 10.01
N ASP A 181 22.59 -9.53 9.27
CA ASP A 181 23.30 -10.81 9.40
C ASP A 181 24.80 -10.65 9.09
N ALA A 182 25.16 -9.88 8.03
CA ALA A 182 26.55 -9.59 7.69
C ALA A 182 27.26 -8.76 8.77
N LEU A 183 26.56 -7.82 9.41
CA LEU A 183 27.10 -7.04 10.51
C LEU A 183 27.36 -7.92 11.75
N ILE A 184 26.42 -8.82 12.08
CA ILE A 184 26.60 -9.80 13.16
C ILE A 184 27.83 -10.67 12.89
N GLU A 185 27.94 -11.21 11.67
CA GLU A 185 29.06 -12.05 11.26
C GLU A 185 30.41 -11.31 11.33
N ALA A 186 30.45 -10.03 10.92
CA ALA A 186 31.65 -9.19 11.01
C ALA A 186 32.07 -8.90 12.46
N ILE A 187 31.10 -8.76 13.37
CA ILE A 187 31.36 -8.60 14.80
C ILE A 187 31.94 -9.89 15.38
N ASP A 188 31.32 -11.03 15.10
CA ASP A 188 31.70 -12.32 15.67
C ASP A 188 33.08 -12.81 15.20
N ARG A 189 33.47 -12.49 13.96
CA ARG A 189 34.77 -12.89 13.40
C ARG A 189 35.91 -11.91 13.67
N GLU A 190 35.64 -10.74 14.25
CA GLU A 190 36.59 -9.61 14.42
C GLU A 190 37.40 -9.28 13.15
N LYS A 191 36.82 -9.51 11.97
CA LYS A 191 37.45 -9.34 10.65
C LYS A 191 36.47 -8.76 9.64
N GLY A 192 37.00 -8.15 8.59
CA GLY A 192 36.21 -7.62 7.47
C GLY A 192 35.74 -6.16 7.67
N PRO A 193 34.85 -5.67 6.80
CA PRO A 193 34.47 -4.26 6.70
C PRO A 193 33.45 -3.82 7.78
N ARG A 194 33.69 -4.16 9.05
CA ARG A 194 32.76 -3.88 10.18
C ARG A 194 32.35 -2.41 10.27
N ARG A 195 33.32 -1.48 10.24
CA ARG A 195 33.04 -0.03 10.32
C ARG A 195 32.17 0.44 9.16
N LEU A 196 32.39 -0.11 7.97
CA LEU A 196 31.55 0.19 6.81
C LEU A 196 30.12 -0.33 7.05
N LEU A 197 29.95 -1.58 7.49
CA LEU A 197 28.62 -2.13 7.73
C LEU A 197 27.87 -1.35 8.83
N GLU A 198 28.55 -0.95 9.91
CA GLU A 198 27.96 -0.06 10.91
C GLU A 198 27.50 1.28 10.29
N ALA A 199 28.30 1.87 9.40
CA ALA A 199 27.94 3.10 8.69
C ALA A 199 26.77 2.89 7.72
N ILE A 200 26.75 1.81 6.94
CA ILE A 200 25.66 1.42 6.04
C ILE A 200 24.36 1.26 6.85
N THR A 201 24.38 0.46 7.92
CA THR A 201 23.20 0.18 8.75
C THR A 201 22.66 1.46 9.40
N ARG A 202 23.53 2.36 9.87
CA ARG A 202 23.10 3.69 10.35
C ARG A 202 22.49 4.54 9.25
N ALA A 203 23.12 4.61 8.07
CA ALA A 203 22.67 5.43 6.94
C ALA A 203 21.32 5.00 6.37
N VAL A 204 21.03 3.69 6.37
CA VAL A 204 19.72 3.18 5.92
C VAL A 204 18.65 3.21 7.02
N SER A 205 19.01 3.53 8.26
CA SER A 205 18.03 3.61 9.35
C SER A 205 17.14 4.86 9.23
N LEU A 206 16.00 4.82 9.91
CA LEU A 206 15.09 5.96 10.05
C LEU A 206 15.39 6.78 11.31
N ALA A 207 16.61 6.67 11.85
CA ALA A 207 17.01 7.44 13.02
C ALA A 207 17.11 8.95 12.69
N PRO A 208 16.84 9.84 13.65
CA PRO A 208 16.90 11.28 13.42
C PRO A 208 18.32 11.77 13.07
N ASP A 209 19.35 11.10 13.59
CA ASP A 209 20.77 11.40 13.36
C ASP A 209 21.38 10.51 12.26
N ALA A 210 20.56 9.84 11.43
CA ALA A 210 21.11 8.96 10.41
C ALA A 210 21.90 9.77 9.36
N PRO A 211 23.14 9.33 9.05
CA PRO A 211 24.10 10.09 8.26
C PRO A 211 23.73 10.19 6.77
N SER A 212 24.49 10.98 6.02
CA SER A 212 24.40 10.97 4.55
C SER A 212 24.66 9.57 4.00
N CYS A 213 23.88 9.16 3.00
CA CYS A 213 24.02 7.87 2.35
C CYS A 213 24.53 7.97 0.90
N TRP A 214 24.55 9.17 0.29
CA TRP A 214 25.01 9.37 -1.08
C TRP A 214 25.75 10.72 -1.26
N PRO A 215 27.08 10.76 -1.08
CA PRO A 215 27.94 9.65 -0.65
C PRO A 215 27.74 9.30 0.83
N LEU A 216 28.17 8.10 1.22
CA LEU A 216 28.12 7.62 2.60
C LEU A 216 29.08 8.43 3.47
N GLU A 217 28.60 8.93 4.60
CA GLU A 217 29.42 9.72 5.50
C GLU A 217 30.63 8.91 6.03
N GLY A 218 31.83 9.47 5.87
CA GLY A 218 33.10 8.80 6.21
C GLY A 218 33.63 7.83 5.13
N PHE A 219 32.87 7.59 4.05
CA PHE A 219 33.21 6.70 2.94
C PHE A 219 32.80 7.33 1.59
N PRO A 220 33.50 8.37 1.12
CA PRO A 220 33.12 9.14 -0.09
C PRO A 220 33.02 8.27 -1.35
N GLU A 221 33.75 7.17 -1.38
CA GLU A 221 33.77 6.21 -2.48
C GLU A 221 32.55 5.26 -2.52
N ILE A 222 31.69 5.33 -1.50
CA ILE A 222 30.54 4.45 -1.32
C ILE A 222 29.26 5.26 -1.33
N ALA A 223 28.26 4.73 -2.01
CA ALA A 223 26.91 5.23 -2.03
C ALA A 223 25.94 4.12 -1.62
N VAL A 224 24.96 4.48 -0.80
CA VAL A 224 23.93 3.59 -0.28
C VAL A 224 22.59 4.28 -0.45
N TRP A 225 21.56 3.56 -0.88
CA TRP A 225 20.22 4.12 -0.99
C TRP A 225 19.18 3.24 -0.28
N PRO A 226 18.49 3.76 0.75
CA PRO A 226 17.38 3.07 1.39
C PRO A 226 16.10 3.23 0.54
N MET A 227 15.80 2.23 -0.26
CA MET A 227 14.68 2.22 -1.21
C MET A 227 13.30 2.20 -0.54
N ASP A 228 13.23 1.89 0.75
CA ASP A 228 12.03 1.83 1.57
C ASP A 228 11.78 3.10 2.38
N ALA A 229 12.59 4.15 2.20
CA ALA A 229 12.36 5.46 2.81
C ALA A 229 11.41 6.35 1.97
N GLU A 230 11.45 6.19 0.65
CA GLU A 230 10.72 7.05 -0.30
C GLU A 230 9.26 6.64 -0.47
N SER A 231 8.39 7.62 -0.69
CA SER A 231 6.98 7.36 -1.02
C SER A 231 6.80 7.19 -2.53
N LEU A 232 6.09 6.15 -2.94
CA LEU A 232 5.61 6.00 -4.33
C LEU A 232 4.38 6.87 -4.64
N LEU A 233 3.80 7.52 -3.62
CA LEU A 233 2.61 8.36 -3.75
C LEU A 233 2.93 9.84 -3.91
N LEU A 234 4.20 10.23 -3.75
CA LEU A 234 4.68 11.59 -3.97
C LEU A 234 5.38 11.69 -5.33
N ALA A 235 5.31 12.87 -5.94
CA ALA A 235 6.04 13.16 -7.16
C ALA A 235 7.56 13.18 -6.87
N PRO A 236 8.40 12.75 -7.82
CA PRO A 236 9.85 12.92 -7.70
C PRO A 236 10.24 14.40 -7.59
N ILE A 237 11.37 14.68 -6.92
CA ILE A 237 11.89 16.02 -6.66
C ILE A 237 12.19 16.77 -7.97
N ARG A 238 12.64 16.07 -9.02
CA ARG A 238 12.89 16.65 -10.35
C ARG A 238 11.61 16.94 -11.14
N GLY A 239 10.44 16.77 -10.53
CA GLY A 239 9.15 16.83 -11.18
C GLY A 239 8.75 15.49 -11.81
N GLY A 240 7.57 15.47 -12.43
CA GLY A 240 6.95 14.27 -12.97
C GLY A 240 5.72 13.84 -12.18
N GLU A 241 5.15 12.71 -12.59
CA GLU A 241 4.00 12.10 -11.94
C GLU A 241 4.43 11.15 -10.82
N ALA A 242 3.66 11.09 -9.73
CA ALA A 242 3.91 10.11 -8.67
C ALA A 242 3.88 8.68 -9.23
N PRO A 243 4.84 7.79 -8.87
CA PRO A 243 4.91 6.43 -9.39
C PRO A 243 3.60 5.64 -9.30
N ALA A 244 2.90 5.75 -8.17
CA ALA A 244 1.62 5.09 -7.93
C ALA A 244 0.51 5.58 -8.88
N ARG A 245 0.52 6.86 -9.24
CA ARG A 245 -0.43 7.43 -10.19
C ARG A 245 -0.16 6.94 -11.61
N SER A 246 1.10 6.98 -12.04
CA SER A 246 1.53 6.42 -13.34
C SER A 246 1.16 4.94 -13.48
N LEU A 247 1.38 4.14 -12.42
CA LEU A 247 1.00 2.73 -12.36
C LEU A 247 -0.51 2.54 -12.46
N LEU A 248 -1.29 3.32 -11.71
CA LEU A 248 -2.75 3.25 -11.73
C LEU A 248 -3.29 3.58 -13.13
N ARG A 249 -2.81 4.66 -13.77
CA ARG A 249 -3.24 5.05 -15.12
C ARG A 249 -2.95 3.98 -16.16
N GLN A 250 -1.82 3.31 -16.06
CA GLN A 250 -1.46 2.21 -16.93
C GLN A 250 -2.38 0.99 -16.73
N ALA A 251 -2.79 0.68 -15.49
CA ALA A 251 -3.78 -0.35 -15.21
C ALA A 251 -5.19 0.01 -15.73
N LEU A 252 -5.47 1.30 -15.87
CA LEU A 252 -6.75 1.86 -16.33
C LEU A 252 -6.78 2.18 -17.83
N ASP A 253 -5.68 1.96 -18.57
CA ASP A 253 -5.54 2.26 -19.99
C ASP A 253 -6.69 1.66 -20.83
N GLU A 254 -7.60 2.52 -21.27
CA GLU A 254 -8.82 2.12 -21.97
C GLU A 254 -8.56 1.24 -23.20
N THR A 255 -7.42 1.42 -23.87
CA THR A 255 -7.08 0.64 -25.07
C THR A 255 -6.84 -0.84 -24.79
N ARG A 256 -6.50 -1.19 -23.54
CA ARG A 256 -6.27 -2.56 -23.08
C ARG A 256 -7.53 -3.22 -22.53
N TRP A 257 -8.62 -2.47 -22.34
CA TRP A 257 -9.88 -2.96 -21.80
C TRP A 257 -10.94 -3.09 -22.91
N PRO A 258 -11.89 -4.03 -22.77
CA PRO A 258 -13.10 -3.99 -23.58
C PRO A 258 -13.87 -2.69 -23.32
N PRO A 259 -14.59 -2.16 -24.33
CA PRO A 259 -15.56 -1.09 -24.12
C PRO A 259 -16.54 -1.39 -22.98
N LEU A 260 -16.98 -0.34 -22.29
CA LEU A 260 -17.90 -0.50 -21.16
C LEU A 260 -19.18 -1.23 -21.61
N GLY A 261 -19.52 -2.31 -20.91
CA GLY A 261 -20.70 -3.11 -21.21
C GLY A 261 -20.54 -4.11 -22.36
N SER A 262 -19.39 -4.16 -23.05
CA SER A 262 -19.16 -5.12 -24.14
C SER A 262 -18.49 -6.43 -23.69
N CYS A 263 -18.06 -6.53 -22.43
CA CYS A 263 -17.52 -7.78 -21.89
C CYS A 263 -18.65 -8.80 -21.65
N ILE A 264 -18.30 -10.07 -21.42
CA ILE A 264 -19.29 -11.16 -21.23
C ILE A 264 -20.24 -10.94 -20.04
N ALA A 265 -19.83 -10.19 -19.02
CA ALA A 265 -20.68 -9.80 -17.89
C ALA A 265 -21.53 -8.55 -18.16
N GLY A 266 -21.34 -7.91 -19.31
CA GLY A 266 -22.01 -6.66 -19.69
C GLY A 266 -21.81 -5.55 -18.68
N ILE A 267 -22.86 -4.77 -18.46
CA ILE A 267 -22.92 -3.66 -17.50
C ILE A 267 -22.89 -4.10 -16.03
N SER A 268 -23.05 -5.40 -15.77
CA SER A 268 -22.98 -5.99 -14.43
C SER A 268 -21.55 -6.37 -14.04
N CYS A 269 -20.55 -6.07 -14.87
CA CYS A 269 -19.15 -6.34 -14.55
C CYS A 269 -18.63 -5.35 -13.50
N PRO A 270 -18.26 -5.79 -12.28
CA PRO A 270 -17.72 -4.90 -11.27
C PRO A 270 -16.35 -4.35 -11.65
N PHE A 271 -15.55 -5.12 -12.39
CA PHE A 271 -14.20 -4.75 -12.81
C PHE A 271 -14.17 -3.65 -13.86
N CYS A 272 -14.98 -3.78 -14.93
CA CYS A 272 -15.12 -2.73 -15.93
C CYS A 272 -15.72 -1.45 -15.32
N GLY A 273 -16.69 -1.60 -14.40
CA GLY A 273 -17.25 -0.47 -13.65
C GLY A 273 -16.24 0.22 -12.73
N SER A 274 -15.38 -0.55 -12.04
CA SER A 274 -14.27 -0.01 -11.26
C SER A 274 -13.29 0.77 -12.12
N ARG A 275 -12.91 0.24 -13.30
CA ARG A 275 -12.04 0.94 -14.27
C ARG A 275 -12.62 2.28 -14.70
N GLU A 276 -13.89 2.29 -15.13
CA GLU A 276 -14.58 3.50 -15.61
C GLU A 276 -14.72 4.57 -14.53
N ARG A 277 -14.89 4.16 -13.27
CA ARG A 277 -14.92 5.10 -12.13
C ARG A 277 -13.54 5.65 -11.85
N LEU A 278 -12.54 4.78 -11.69
CA LEU A 278 -11.18 5.17 -11.34
C LEU A 278 -10.47 5.93 -12.45
N SER A 279 -10.92 5.86 -13.71
CA SER A 279 -10.41 6.70 -14.80
C SER A 279 -10.84 8.16 -14.70
N ARG A 280 -11.71 8.51 -13.75
CA ARG A 280 -12.11 9.89 -13.47
C ARG A 280 -11.14 10.48 -12.45
N GLU A 281 -10.65 11.68 -12.74
CA GLU A 281 -9.62 12.37 -11.95
C GLU A 281 -9.97 12.49 -10.46
N ARG A 282 -11.25 12.71 -10.14
CA ARG A 282 -11.72 12.83 -8.76
C ARG A 282 -11.56 11.52 -7.98
N GLU A 283 -12.08 10.43 -8.53
CA GLU A 283 -12.00 9.09 -7.94
C GLU A 283 -10.55 8.59 -7.88
N GLU A 284 -9.75 8.85 -8.92
CA GLU A 284 -8.32 8.57 -8.95
C GLU A 284 -7.59 9.29 -7.81
N THR A 285 -7.80 10.60 -7.70
CA THR A 285 -7.16 11.45 -6.66
C THR A 285 -7.58 11.00 -5.27
N SER A 286 -8.86 10.68 -5.06
CA SER A 286 -9.37 10.23 -3.76
C SER A 286 -8.79 8.88 -3.36
N LEU A 287 -8.65 7.94 -4.30
CA LEU A 287 -7.98 6.66 -4.03
C LEU A 287 -6.53 6.89 -3.60
N LEU A 288 -5.76 7.68 -4.37
CA LEU A 288 -4.36 7.96 -4.05
C LEU A 288 -4.20 8.68 -2.70
N GLN A 289 -5.13 9.59 -2.37
CA GLN A 289 -5.15 10.26 -1.07
C GLN A 289 -5.39 9.29 0.09
N ILE A 290 -6.33 8.35 -0.06
CA ILE A 290 -6.58 7.30 0.94
C ILE A 290 -5.33 6.41 1.12
N LEU A 291 -4.65 6.05 0.04
CA LEU A 291 -3.40 5.28 0.13
C LEU A 291 -2.28 6.07 0.80
N ARG A 292 -2.23 7.39 0.60
CA ARG A 292 -1.25 8.29 1.24
C ARG A 292 -1.53 8.41 2.73
N TRP A 293 -2.78 8.60 3.11
CA TRP A 293 -3.20 8.60 4.52
C TRP A 293 -2.91 7.28 5.22
N PHE A 294 -3.11 6.14 4.55
CA PHE A 294 -2.72 4.85 5.10
C PHE A 294 -1.20 4.76 5.32
N GLU A 295 -0.40 5.23 4.35
CA GLU A 295 1.06 5.21 4.45
C GLU A 295 1.56 6.04 5.64
N VAL A 296 1.04 7.27 5.82
CA VAL A 296 1.46 8.14 6.93
C VAL A 296 0.92 7.67 8.27
N ALA A 297 -0.32 7.20 8.34
CA ALA A 297 -0.93 6.75 9.59
C ALA A 297 -0.28 5.48 10.13
N SER A 298 0.03 4.53 9.24
CA SER A 298 0.65 3.26 9.63
C SER A 298 2.18 3.31 9.74
N GLY A 299 2.81 4.34 9.17
CA GLY A 299 4.27 4.41 9.00
C GLY A 299 4.83 3.39 8.00
N LYS A 300 3.98 2.72 7.21
CA LYS A 300 4.39 1.66 6.27
C LYS A 300 4.40 2.19 4.84
N ARG A 301 5.57 2.21 4.20
CA ARG A 301 5.71 2.59 2.78
C ARG A 301 5.11 1.55 1.84
N TRP A 302 4.51 2.04 0.75
CA TRP A 302 4.09 1.20 -0.36
C TRP A 302 5.28 0.76 -1.21
N SER A 303 5.46 -0.54 -1.39
CA SER A 303 6.34 -1.06 -2.44
C SER A 303 5.61 -1.16 -3.78
N PHE A 304 6.35 -1.24 -4.90
CA PHE A 304 5.72 -1.49 -6.21
C PHE A 304 4.93 -2.79 -6.21
N ARG A 305 5.43 -3.82 -5.51
CA ARG A 305 4.75 -5.12 -5.37
C ARG A 305 3.39 -4.98 -4.69
N ASP A 306 3.30 -4.15 -3.67
CA ASP A 306 2.04 -3.89 -2.97
C ASP A 306 1.06 -3.16 -3.90
N LEU A 307 1.52 -2.13 -4.60
CA LEU A 307 0.69 -1.37 -5.53
C LEU A 307 0.20 -2.21 -6.72
N PHE A 308 1.05 -3.06 -7.31
CA PHE A 308 0.63 -3.99 -8.35
C PHE A 308 -0.39 -5.01 -7.84
N SER A 309 -0.18 -5.53 -6.63
CA SER A 309 -1.11 -6.48 -6.00
C SER A 309 -2.45 -5.82 -5.66
N LEU A 310 -2.42 -4.57 -5.20
CA LEU A 310 -3.60 -3.77 -4.95
C LEU A 310 -4.37 -3.49 -6.24
N ALA A 311 -3.70 -3.02 -7.29
CA ALA A 311 -4.32 -2.76 -8.59
C ALA A 311 -4.96 -4.03 -9.16
N SER A 312 -4.23 -5.16 -9.12
CA SER A 312 -4.72 -6.49 -9.50
C SER A 312 -5.99 -6.85 -8.72
N TYR A 313 -5.97 -6.67 -7.39
CA TYR A 313 -7.11 -6.99 -6.54
C TYR A 313 -8.33 -6.09 -6.81
N LEU A 314 -8.14 -4.78 -6.95
CA LEU A 314 -9.24 -3.82 -7.17
C LEU A 314 -9.85 -3.93 -8.58
N LEU A 315 -9.05 -4.27 -9.59
CA LEU A 315 -9.45 -4.26 -10.99
C LEU A 315 -9.68 -5.65 -11.60
N ALA A 316 -9.19 -6.72 -10.99
CA ALA A 316 -9.43 -8.10 -11.44
C ALA A 316 -9.99 -9.03 -10.35
N GLY A 317 -9.99 -8.58 -9.08
CA GLY A 317 -10.53 -9.33 -7.96
C GLY A 317 -9.64 -10.49 -7.51
N HIS A 318 -10.12 -11.22 -6.51
CA HIS A 318 -9.51 -12.45 -6.04
C HIS A 318 -10.50 -13.61 -6.08
N ARG A 319 -10.02 -14.81 -6.42
CA ARG A 319 -10.82 -16.04 -6.47
C ARG A 319 -10.38 -16.95 -5.35
N ALA A 320 -11.02 -16.81 -4.19
CA ALA A 320 -10.70 -17.62 -3.01
C ALA A 320 -11.14 -19.09 -3.16
N SER A 321 -12.14 -19.36 -4.00
CA SER A 321 -12.64 -20.72 -4.26
C SER A 321 -11.79 -21.42 -5.33
N PRO A 322 -11.27 -22.63 -5.07
CA PRO A 322 -10.57 -23.43 -6.09
C PRO A 322 -11.42 -23.77 -7.31
N ARG A 323 -12.76 -23.77 -7.16
CA ARG A 323 -13.69 -24.02 -8.28
C ARG A 323 -13.78 -22.84 -9.26
N GLU A 324 -13.28 -21.68 -8.86
CA GLU A 324 -13.39 -20.42 -9.62
C GLU A 324 -12.02 -19.83 -9.97
N SER A 325 -10.93 -20.50 -9.57
CA SER A 325 -9.55 -20.04 -9.79
C SER A 325 -9.14 -20.02 -11.26
N GLY A 326 -9.79 -20.82 -12.10
CA GLY A 326 -9.58 -20.87 -13.55
C GLY A 326 -10.49 -19.98 -14.38
N LEU A 327 -11.40 -19.21 -13.75
CA LEU A 327 -12.27 -18.28 -14.47
C LEU A 327 -11.61 -16.92 -14.62
N GLU A 328 -11.64 -16.36 -15.82
CA GLU A 328 -11.22 -14.99 -16.05
C GLU A 328 -12.14 -14.00 -15.32
N PRO A 329 -11.70 -12.76 -15.00
CA PRO A 329 -12.47 -11.90 -14.13
C PRO A 329 -13.87 -11.57 -14.63
N CYS A 330 -14.01 -11.26 -15.92
CA CYS A 330 -15.30 -10.99 -16.55
C CYS A 330 -16.18 -12.25 -16.65
N GLU A 331 -15.61 -13.44 -16.82
CA GLU A 331 -16.37 -14.70 -16.87
C GLU A 331 -16.96 -15.04 -15.50
N TRP A 332 -16.18 -14.84 -14.43
CA TRP A 332 -16.66 -14.97 -13.06
C TRP A 332 -17.81 -13.98 -12.78
N ALA A 333 -17.66 -12.73 -13.22
CA ALA A 333 -18.72 -11.73 -13.08
C ALA A 333 -19.99 -12.13 -13.86
N ALA A 334 -19.85 -12.70 -15.05
CA ALA A 334 -20.98 -13.18 -15.86
C ALA A 334 -21.69 -14.37 -15.20
N LYS A 335 -20.92 -15.32 -14.65
CA LYS A 335 -21.45 -16.44 -13.86
C LYS A 335 -22.30 -15.93 -12.69
N LEU A 336 -21.77 -14.99 -11.90
CA LEU A 336 -22.52 -14.41 -10.79
C LEU A 336 -23.73 -13.60 -11.24
N ALA A 337 -23.63 -12.84 -12.34
CA ALA A 337 -24.77 -12.11 -12.89
C ALA A 337 -25.91 -13.07 -13.30
N GLY A 338 -25.58 -14.21 -13.92
CA GLY A 338 -26.56 -15.25 -14.25
C GLY A 338 -27.20 -15.89 -13.02
N LEU A 339 -26.41 -16.16 -11.97
CA LEU A 339 -26.92 -16.66 -10.69
C LEU A 339 -27.84 -15.64 -9.99
N ASP A 340 -27.50 -14.36 -10.06
CA ASP A 340 -28.32 -13.27 -9.54
C ASP A 340 -29.64 -13.10 -10.30
N ASP A 341 -29.63 -13.28 -11.63
CA ASP A 341 -30.86 -13.26 -12.43
C ASP A 341 -31.83 -14.38 -12.03
N LEU A 342 -31.32 -15.56 -11.66
CA LEU A 342 -32.15 -16.65 -11.11
C LEU A 342 -32.76 -16.26 -9.76
N ALA A 343 -31.97 -15.65 -8.86
CA ALA A 343 -32.47 -15.16 -7.57
C ALA A 343 -33.56 -14.08 -7.76
N ARG A 344 -33.39 -13.16 -8.72
CA ARG A 344 -34.39 -12.12 -9.06
C ARG A 344 -35.70 -12.69 -9.57
N ARG A 345 -35.67 -13.82 -10.29
CA ARG A 345 -36.87 -14.49 -10.82
C ARG A 345 -37.60 -15.35 -9.78
N GLY A 346 -37.24 -15.25 -8.50
CA GLY A 346 -37.86 -16.03 -7.43
C GLY A 346 -37.38 -17.48 -7.39
N GLY A 347 -36.17 -17.78 -7.90
CA GLY A 347 -35.56 -19.08 -7.70
C GLY A 347 -35.40 -19.40 -6.21
N LYS A 348 -35.48 -20.68 -5.84
CA LYS A 348 -35.35 -21.11 -4.44
C LYS A 348 -33.98 -20.66 -3.88
N PRO A 349 -33.92 -20.06 -2.67
CA PRO A 349 -32.65 -19.62 -2.11
C PRO A 349 -31.61 -20.72 -2.03
N SER A 350 -30.42 -20.41 -2.53
CA SER A 350 -29.23 -21.25 -2.41
C SER A 350 -28.00 -20.37 -2.22
N LYS A 351 -26.96 -20.92 -1.59
CA LYS A 351 -25.78 -20.14 -1.20
C LYS A 351 -25.16 -19.38 -2.38
N GLU A 352 -24.99 -20.03 -3.52
CA GLU A 352 -24.36 -19.41 -4.70
C GLU A 352 -25.28 -18.36 -5.34
N GLN A 353 -26.58 -18.65 -5.46
CA GLN A 353 -27.54 -17.74 -6.11
C GLN A 353 -27.80 -16.49 -5.26
N SER A 354 -28.13 -16.68 -3.99
CA SER A 354 -28.52 -15.59 -3.10
C SER A 354 -27.35 -14.67 -2.72
N THR A 355 -26.11 -15.17 -2.74
CA THR A 355 -24.93 -14.33 -2.45
C THR A 355 -24.38 -13.58 -3.66
N ALA A 356 -24.82 -13.92 -4.89
CA ALA A 356 -24.22 -13.44 -6.12
C ALA A 356 -24.17 -11.90 -6.22
N ILE A 357 -25.28 -11.20 -5.95
CA ILE A 357 -25.29 -9.72 -5.98
C ILE A 357 -24.37 -9.10 -4.91
N PHE A 358 -24.30 -9.69 -3.72
CA PHE A 358 -23.43 -9.20 -2.66
C PHE A 358 -21.95 -9.37 -3.04
N GLN A 359 -21.61 -10.48 -3.69
CA GLN A 359 -20.25 -10.72 -4.19
C GLN A 359 -19.89 -9.78 -5.35
N LEU A 360 -20.82 -9.52 -6.27
CA LEU A 360 -20.63 -8.55 -7.36
C LEU A 360 -20.39 -7.13 -6.81
N VAL A 361 -21.22 -6.67 -5.87
CA VAL A 361 -21.04 -5.36 -5.21
C VAL A 361 -19.72 -5.31 -4.43
N ALA A 362 -19.41 -6.35 -3.65
CA ALA A 362 -18.18 -6.41 -2.87
C ALA A 362 -16.89 -6.45 -3.73
N ALA A 363 -17.00 -6.82 -5.01
CA ALA A 363 -15.88 -6.82 -5.95
C ALA A 363 -15.62 -5.46 -6.61
N GLN A 364 -16.47 -4.45 -6.39
CA GLN A 364 -16.22 -3.09 -6.85
C GLN A 364 -15.15 -2.42 -5.98
N TYR A 365 -14.30 -1.58 -6.56
CA TYR A 365 -13.07 -1.10 -5.90
C TYR A 365 -13.34 -0.47 -4.52
N GLN A 366 -14.43 0.29 -4.36
CA GLN A 366 -14.77 0.93 -3.09
C GLN A 366 -15.08 -0.08 -1.98
N HIS A 367 -15.70 -1.21 -2.31
CA HIS A 367 -16.06 -2.26 -1.34
C HIS A 367 -14.97 -3.31 -1.21
N ALA A 368 -14.13 -3.46 -2.22
CA ALA A 368 -12.92 -4.29 -2.16
C ALA A 368 -11.85 -3.64 -1.28
N LEU A 369 -11.67 -2.31 -1.39
CA LEU A 369 -10.77 -1.55 -0.53
C LEU A 369 -11.23 -1.59 0.94
N PHE A 370 -12.53 -1.39 1.17
CA PHE A 370 -13.15 -1.45 2.50
C PHE A 370 -13.97 -2.74 2.66
N HIS A 371 -13.25 -3.87 2.63
CA HIS A 371 -13.82 -5.22 2.56
C HIS A 371 -14.41 -5.75 3.88
N ARG A 372 -14.19 -5.06 5.00
CA ARG A 372 -14.58 -5.54 6.33
C ARG A 372 -16.10 -5.46 6.48
N TRP A 373 -16.76 -6.59 6.63
CA TRP A 373 -18.20 -6.68 6.96
C TRP A 373 -18.38 -7.44 8.28
N GLU A 374 -19.52 -7.30 8.94
CA GLU A 374 -19.79 -7.92 10.24
C GLU A 374 -19.92 -9.45 10.17
N ARG A 375 -18.76 -10.13 10.13
CA ARG A 375 -18.65 -11.58 9.95
C ARG A 375 -19.30 -12.40 11.08
N ASP A 376 -19.39 -11.83 12.27
CA ASP A 376 -19.94 -12.50 13.47
C ASP A 376 -21.47 -12.35 13.58
N ALA A 377 -22.10 -11.51 12.77
CA ALA A 377 -23.55 -11.35 12.75
C ALA A 377 -24.29 -12.52 12.06
N GLY A 378 -23.60 -13.27 11.20
CA GLY A 378 -24.19 -14.32 10.35
C GLY A 378 -25.00 -15.40 11.10
N PRO A 379 -24.49 -16.02 12.19
CA PRO A 379 -25.24 -17.03 12.95
C PRO A 379 -26.51 -16.49 13.61
N THR A 380 -26.43 -15.30 14.22
CA THR A 380 -27.57 -14.63 14.86
C THR A 380 -28.64 -14.28 13.81
N LEU A 381 -28.21 -13.71 12.68
CA LEU A 381 -29.08 -13.34 11.59
C LEU A 381 -29.83 -14.56 11.01
N LEU A 382 -29.15 -15.70 10.86
CA LEU A 382 -29.79 -16.94 10.37
C LEU A 382 -30.93 -17.41 11.27
N ARG A 383 -30.71 -17.37 12.59
CA ARG A 383 -31.74 -17.75 13.56
C ARG A 383 -32.96 -16.86 13.43
N GLU A 384 -32.76 -15.55 13.38
CA GLU A 384 -33.84 -14.57 13.34
C GLU A 384 -34.60 -14.59 12.01
N ILE A 385 -33.90 -14.79 10.88
CA ILE A 385 -34.54 -14.98 9.57
C ILE A 385 -35.50 -16.17 9.60
N LYS A 386 -35.08 -17.30 10.17
CA LYS A 386 -35.94 -18.50 10.30
C LYS A 386 -37.12 -18.27 11.24
N GLU A 387 -36.90 -17.58 12.35
CA GLU A 387 -37.98 -17.22 13.29
C GLU A 387 -39.06 -16.34 12.66
N LEU A 388 -38.67 -15.52 11.67
CA LEU A 388 -39.56 -14.64 10.92
C LEU A 388 -40.20 -15.32 9.70
N GLY A 389 -39.76 -16.54 9.33
CA GLY A 389 -40.22 -17.25 8.14
C GLY A 389 -39.73 -16.61 6.83
N LEU A 390 -38.53 -16.02 6.86
CA LEU A 390 -37.90 -15.34 5.71
C LEU A 390 -36.80 -16.19 5.05
N ASP A 391 -36.77 -17.49 5.31
CA ASP A 391 -35.77 -18.42 4.77
C ASP A 391 -35.96 -18.72 3.27
N ASP A 392 -37.13 -18.39 2.73
CA ASP A 392 -37.41 -18.39 1.29
C ASP A 392 -37.06 -17.05 0.59
N ASP A 393 -36.65 -16.01 1.33
CA ASP A 393 -36.22 -14.73 0.75
C ASP A 393 -34.72 -14.76 0.36
N ASN A 394 -34.46 -14.54 -0.93
CA ASN A 394 -33.10 -14.53 -1.48
C ASN A 394 -32.22 -13.41 -0.92
N THR A 395 -32.79 -12.28 -0.52
CA THR A 395 -32.02 -11.13 -0.02
C THR A 395 -31.58 -11.36 1.41
N ALA A 396 -32.50 -11.81 2.27
CA ALA A 396 -32.24 -12.12 3.67
C ALA A 396 -31.21 -13.25 3.80
N MET A 397 -31.44 -14.37 3.11
CA MET A 397 -30.51 -15.50 3.10
C MET A 397 -29.18 -15.15 2.42
N GLY A 398 -29.21 -14.34 1.36
CA GLY A 398 -28.02 -13.84 0.68
C GLY A 398 -27.11 -13.03 1.60
N LEU A 399 -27.68 -12.07 2.34
CA LEU A 399 -26.94 -11.26 3.31
C LEU A 399 -26.30 -12.14 4.39
N GLN A 400 -27.06 -13.09 4.93
CA GLN A 400 -26.59 -14.02 5.96
C GLN A 400 -25.41 -14.87 5.48
N TRP A 401 -25.53 -15.49 4.30
CA TRP A 401 -24.46 -16.32 3.73
C TRP A 401 -23.24 -15.52 3.33
N PHE A 402 -23.44 -14.30 2.82
CA PHE A 402 -22.36 -13.37 2.49
C PHE A 402 -21.53 -13.05 3.72
N LEU A 403 -22.15 -12.63 4.82
CA LEU A 403 -21.45 -12.32 6.08
C LEU A 403 -20.73 -13.54 6.65
N SER A 404 -21.40 -14.69 6.64
CA SER A 404 -20.81 -15.95 7.12
C SER A 404 -19.58 -16.36 6.31
N SER A 405 -19.54 -16.05 5.01
CA SER A 405 -18.38 -16.31 4.15
C SER A 405 -17.14 -15.47 4.51
N ARG A 406 -17.30 -14.36 5.25
CA ARG A 406 -16.20 -13.49 5.69
C ARG A 406 -15.44 -14.02 6.90
N ARG A 407 -15.83 -15.17 7.46
CA ARG A 407 -15.13 -15.86 8.55
C ARG A 407 -13.94 -16.68 8.05
N THR A 408 -13.96 -17.13 6.80
CA THR A 408 -12.85 -17.84 6.17
C THR A 408 -11.92 -16.85 5.47
N PRO A 409 -10.60 -17.11 5.36
CA PRO A 409 -9.69 -16.25 4.60
C PRO A 409 -10.17 -16.08 3.14
N TYR A 410 -10.26 -14.83 2.68
CA TYR A 410 -10.73 -14.50 1.32
C TYR A 410 -9.92 -13.41 0.63
N LEU A 411 -8.91 -12.85 1.29
CA LEU A 411 -8.01 -11.85 0.72
C LEU A 411 -6.77 -12.53 0.13
N PRO A 412 -6.16 -11.95 -0.91
CA PRO A 412 -4.85 -12.42 -1.36
C PRO A 412 -3.80 -12.21 -0.26
N ALA A 413 -2.98 -13.23 0.00
CA ALA A 413 -1.99 -13.20 1.08
C ALA A 413 -1.02 -12.00 1.02
N MET A 414 -0.62 -11.57 -0.18
CA MET A 414 0.38 -10.51 -0.36
C MET A 414 -0.11 -9.12 0.04
N ILE A 415 -1.40 -8.84 -0.16
CA ILE A 415 -1.98 -7.50 0.07
C ILE A 415 -2.99 -7.49 1.22
N GLY A 416 -3.39 -8.67 1.71
CA GLY A 416 -4.36 -8.85 2.78
C GLY A 416 -4.07 -7.99 4.02
N PRO A 417 -2.85 -8.01 4.60
CA PRO A 417 -2.53 -7.19 5.77
C PRO A 417 -2.67 -5.68 5.54
N ALA A 418 -2.33 -5.19 4.34
CA ALA A 418 -2.49 -3.77 4.01
C ALA A 418 -3.96 -3.41 3.85
N LEU A 419 -4.76 -4.25 3.19
CA LEU A 419 -6.20 -4.08 3.06
C LEU A 419 -6.92 -4.10 4.42
N GLU A 420 -6.53 -5.02 5.31
CA GLU A 420 -7.06 -5.07 6.67
C GLU A 420 -6.74 -3.79 7.44
N GLY A 421 -5.51 -3.29 7.34
CA GLY A 421 -5.11 -2.03 7.96
C GLY A 421 -5.86 -0.82 7.39
N ILE A 422 -6.07 -0.75 6.06
CA ILE A 422 -6.88 0.30 5.43
C ILE A 422 -8.31 0.27 5.96
N ALA A 423 -8.93 -0.91 6.01
CA ALA A 423 -10.30 -1.08 6.48
C ALA A 423 -10.45 -0.87 8.00
N GLU A 424 -9.37 -0.96 8.77
CA GLU A 424 -9.38 -0.68 10.20
C GLU A 424 -9.22 0.81 10.49
N MET A 425 -8.28 1.48 9.83
CA MET A 425 -7.95 2.87 10.13
C MET A 425 -8.79 3.90 9.36
N LEU A 426 -9.28 3.56 8.16
CA LEU A 426 -9.78 4.54 7.20
C LEU A 426 -11.19 4.22 6.66
N ASP A 427 -11.97 3.35 7.31
CA ASP A 427 -13.28 2.95 6.76
C ASP A 427 -14.27 4.13 6.66
N PRO A 428 -14.74 4.50 5.45
CA PRO A 428 -15.73 5.57 5.29
C PRO A 428 -17.05 5.31 6.00
N ALA A 429 -17.36 4.04 6.27
CA ALA A 429 -18.54 3.68 7.04
C ALA A 429 -18.49 4.22 8.49
N LEU A 430 -17.29 4.51 8.99
CA LEU A 430 -17.03 4.99 10.35
C LEU A 430 -16.65 6.48 10.41
N ALA A 431 -16.63 7.19 9.28
CA ALA A 431 -16.33 8.61 9.24
C ALA A 431 -17.28 9.42 10.16
N ASP A 432 -16.83 10.58 10.65
CA ASP A 432 -17.67 11.45 11.48
C ASP A 432 -18.95 11.82 10.71
N PRO A 433 -20.16 11.64 11.29
CA PRO A 433 -21.42 12.08 10.68
C PRO A 433 -21.43 13.56 10.27
N ASP A 434 -20.67 14.43 10.93
CA ASP A 434 -20.60 15.86 10.61
C ASP A 434 -19.59 16.17 9.50
N THR A 435 -18.87 15.17 8.99
CA THR A 435 -18.02 15.32 7.79
C THR A 435 -18.87 15.74 6.59
N GLU A 436 -18.55 16.89 6.00
CA GLU A 436 -19.18 17.36 4.77
C GLU A 436 -18.60 16.63 3.55
N VAL A 437 -19.49 16.10 2.69
CA VAL A 437 -19.11 15.40 1.47
C VAL A 437 -19.63 16.12 0.25
N GLN A 438 -18.71 16.48 -0.66
CA GLN A 438 -19.03 17.10 -1.93
C GLN A 438 -19.60 16.07 -2.93
N ALA A 439 -20.81 15.56 -2.76
CA ALA A 439 -21.32 14.45 -3.59
C ALA A 439 -21.28 14.73 -5.12
N THR A 440 -21.58 15.95 -5.55
CA THR A 440 -21.47 16.41 -6.96
C THR A 440 -20.79 17.77 -7.03
N ARG A 441 -20.63 18.38 -8.22
CA ARG A 441 -20.09 19.76 -8.32
C ARG A 441 -20.94 20.81 -7.59
N ASN A 442 -22.25 20.61 -7.51
CA ASN A 442 -23.21 21.60 -7.00
C ASN A 442 -23.92 21.14 -5.72
N THR A 443 -23.49 20.03 -5.12
CA THR A 443 -24.20 19.43 -3.98
C THR A 443 -23.19 18.90 -2.98
N SER A 444 -23.23 19.50 -1.79
CA SER A 444 -22.58 19.02 -0.58
C SER A 444 -23.63 18.81 0.52
N PHE A 445 -23.32 17.93 1.46
CA PHE A 445 -24.11 17.68 2.67
C PHE A 445 -23.26 16.94 3.69
N ALA A 446 -23.66 16.96 4.96
CA ALA A 446 -23.00 16.19 6.02
C ALA A 446 -23.38 14.70 5.93
N LEU A 447 -22.47 13.78 6.25
CA LEU A 447 -22.78 12.34 6.23
C LEU A 447 -23.99 11.95 7.11
N ARG A 448 -24.26 12.72 8.17
CA ARG A 448 -25.43 12.62 9.05
C ARG A 448 -26.74 12.64 8.26
N ASP A 449 -26.81 13.37 7.15
CA ASP A 449 -27.98 13.38 6.28
C ASP A 449 -28.29 12.00 5.68
N VAL A 450 -27.26 11.23 5.35
CA VAL A 450 -27.40 9.84 4.90
C VAL A 450 -27.84 8.97 6.06
N ASP A 451 -27.17 9.08 7.21
CA ASP A 451 -27.46 8.28 8.41
C ASP A 451 -28.93 8.42 8.86
N VAL A 452 -29.43 9.66 8.96
CA VAL A 452 -30.80 9.93 9.39
C VAL A 452 -31.81 9.27 8.45
N ARG A 453 -31.60 9.35 7.14
CA ARG A 453 -32.54 8.80 6.15
C ARG A 453 -32.52 7.27 6.15
N PHE A 454 -31.35 6.64 6.16
CA PHE A 454 -31.23 5.18 6.26
C PHE A 454 -31.73 4.63 7.60
N SER A 455 -31.63 5.41 8.69
CA SER A 455 -32.19 5.03 9.98
C SER A 455 -33.73 4.92 9.97
N ARG A 456 -34.40 5.74 9.14
CA ARG A 456 -35.87 5.75 8.97
C ARG A 456 -36.35 4.62 8.07
N SER A 457 -35.75 4.48 6.90
CA SER A 457 -35.95 3.34 5.99
C SER A 457 -34.85 3.28 4.93
N VAL A 458 -34.59 2.09 4.40
CA VAL A 458 -33.62 1.93 3.31
C VAL A 458 -34.11 2.62 2.03
N LEU A 459 -35.43 2.63 1.78
CA LEU A 459 -36.02 3.27 0.60
C LEU A 459 -35.80 4.80 0.61
N GLU A 460 -36.07 5.46 1.74
CA GLU A 460 -35.86 6.91 1.90
C GLU A 460 -34.38 7.29 1.70
N GLY A 461 -33.47 6.50 2.27
CA GLY A 461 -32.03 6.65 2.06
C GLY A 461 -31.64 6.50 0.59
N LEU A 462 -32.15 5.47 -0.09
CA LEU A 462 -31.88 5.21 -1.49
C LEU A 462 -32.40 6.34 -2.40
N ASP A 463 -33.62 6.82 -2.19
CA ASP A 463 -34.23 7.89 -2.99
C ASP A 463 -33.47 9.21 -2.87
N PHE A 464 -32.87 9.47 -1.71
CA PHE A 464 -32.02 10.62 -1.49
C PHE A 464 -30.73 10.54 -2.30
N VAL A 465 -29.99 9.42 -2.22
CA VAL A 465 -28.68 9.30 -2.87
C VAL A 465 -28.75 8.96 -4.36
N ARG A 466 -29.85 8.33 -4.82
CA ARG A 466 -30.05 7.96 -6.23
C ARG A 466 -29.97 9.16 -7.16
N LYS A 467 -30.51 10.30 -6.73
CA LYS A 467 -30.50 11.56 -7.50
C LYS A 467 -29.10 12.10 -7.75
N LEU A 468 -28.14 11.72 -6.90
CA LEU A 468 -26.75 12.17 -6.97
C LEU A 468 -25.91 11.32 -7.95
N GLN A 469 -26.47 10.23 -8.49
CA GLN A 469 -25.78 9.28 -9.38
C GLN A 469 -24.47 8.72 -8.78
N VAL A 470 -24.42 8.64 -7.45
CA VAL A 470 -23.24 8.16 -6.73
C VAL A 470 -23.12 6.64 -6.78
N LEU A 471 -24.24 5.93 -6.75
CA LEU A 471 -24.25 4.46 -6.76
C LEU A 471 -24.19 3.89 -8.18
N THR A 472 -23.52 2.74 -8.33
CA THR A 472 -23.57 1.92 -9.54
C THR A 472 -24.92 1.24 -9.65
N ARG A 473 -25.22 0.71 -10.83
CA ARG A 473 -26.39 -0.15 -11.02
C ARG A 473 -26.42 -1.33 -10.05
N LEU A 474 -25.29 -2.02 -9.83
CA LEU A 474 -25.23 -3.15 -8.88
C LEU A 474 -25.56 -2.72 -7.44
N GLU A 475 -25.03 -1.58 -7.00
CA GLU A 475 -25.31 -1.02 -5.68
C GLU A 475 -26.78 -0.62 -5.55
N VAL A 476 -27.34 0.05 -6.56
CA VAL A 476 -28.77 0.40 -6.59
C VAL A 476 -29.63 -0.87 -6.53
N ASP A 477 -29.35 -1.86 -7.37
CA ASP A 477 -30.11 -3.12 -7.45
C ASP A 477 -30.07 -3.87 -6.11
N LEU A 478 -28.93 -3.86 -5.40
CA LEU A 478 -28.82 -4.46 -4.07
C LEU A 478 -29.61 -3.66 -3.01
N VAL A 479 -29.44 -2.34 -2.98
CA VAL A 479 -30.12 -1.49 -1.99
C VAL A 479 -31.65 -1.49 -2.21
N GLU A 480 -32.14 -1.60 -3.44
CA GLU A 480 -33.57 -1.79 -3.73
C GLU A 480 -34.12 -3.08 -3.13
N ARG A 481 -33.36 -4.18 -3.20
CA ARG A 481 -33.77 -5.45 -2.58
C ARG A 481 -33.76 -5.37 -1.06
N LEU A 482 -32.75 -4.72 -0.49
CA LEU A 482 -32.68 -4.45 0.94
C LEU A 482 -33.85 -3.55 1.38
N ALA A 483 -34.28 -2.60 0.55
CA ALA A 483 -35.46 -1.78 0.80
C ALA A 483 -36.77 -2.57 0.80
N LYS A 484 -36.92 -3.55 -0.10
CA LYS A 484 -38.08 -4.46 -0.09
C LYS A 484 -38.11 -5.30 1.19
N LEU A 485 -36.95 -5.84 1.61
CA LEU A 485 -36.82 -6.58 2.85
C LEU A 485 -37.13 -5.72 4.09
N ASP A 486 -36.62 -4.48 4.15
CA ASP A 486 -36.93 -3.51 5.22
C ASP A 486 -38.44 -3.20 5.31
N ALA A 487 -39.11 -3.07 4.17
CA ALA A 487 -40.56 -2.87 4.11
C ALA A 487 -41.32 -4.12 4.59
N GLU A 488 -40.91 -5.32 4.18
CA GLU A 488 -41.51 -6.58 4.62
C GLU A 488 -41.41 -6.79 6.14
N LEU A 489 -40.26 -6.45 6.73
CA LEU A 489 -40.03 -6.49 8.19
C LEU A 489 -40.90 -5.49 8.98
N SER A 490 -41.54 -4.55 8.29
CA SER A 490 -42.52 -3.61 8.85
C SER A 490 -43.96 -4.14 8.77
N VAL A 491 -44.21 -5.19 7.99
CA VAL A 491 -45.55 -5.75 7.81
C VAL A 491 -46.01 -6.47 9.08
N SER A 492 -47.26 -6.23 9.46
CA SER A 492 -47.83 -6.76 10.71
C SER A 492 -47.81 -8.29 10.81
N SER A 493 -47.90 -9.02 9.69
CA SER A 493 -47.88 -10.50 9.67
C SER A 493 -46.54 -11.08 10.10
N VAL A 494 -45.45 -10.43 9.69
CA VAL A 494 -44.07 -10.80 10.04
C VAL A 494 -43.74 -10.31 11.46
N ARG A 495 -44.02 -9.03 11.74
CA ARG A 495 -43.61 -8.38 13.00
C ARG A 495 -44.36 -8.88 14.25
N ARG A 496 -45.67 -9.14 14.17
CA ARG A 496 -46.47 -9.49 15.37
C ARG A 496 -46.00 -10.77 16.07
N LYS A 497 -45.50 -11.74 15.30
CA LYS A 497 -45.06 -13.04 15.86
C LYS A 497 -43.76 -12.92 16.65
N ARG A 498 -42.80 -12.15 16.14
CA ARG A 498 -41.45 -12.01 16.68
C ARG A 498 -40.94 -10.56 16.54
N PRO A 499 -41.45 -9.60 17.36
CA PRO A 499 -41.16 -8.18 17.18
C PRO A 499 -39.70 -7.81 17.44
N ALA A 500 -39.03 -8.48 18.39
CA ALA A 500 -37.63 -8.26 18.69
C ALA A 500 -36.73 -8.69 17.51
N SER A 501 -36.92 -9.92 17.01
CA SER A 501 -36.19 -10.45 15.84
C SER A 501 -36.43 -9.58 14.60
N ALA A 502 -37.68 -9.18 14.32
CA ALA A 502 -37.99 -8.28 13.21
C ALA A 502 -37.28 -6.93 13.32
N THR A 503 -37.23 -6.35 14.53
CA THR A 503 -36.54 -5.07 14.79
C THR A 503 -35.03 -5.20 14.61
N HIS A 504 -34.44 -6.29 15.08
CA HIS A 504 -32.99 -6.51 14.98
C HIS A 504 -32.56 -6.71 13.52
N VAL A 505 -33.22 -7.61 12.78
CA VAL A 505 -32.96 -7.82 11.36
C VAL A 505 -33.15 -6.52 10.58
N GLN A 506 -34.21 -5.75 10.88
CA GLN A 506 -34.47 -4.48 10.20
C GLN A 506 -33.36 -3.45 10.45
N ARG A 507 -32.94 -3.27 11.71
CA ARG A 507 -31.82 -2.37 12.05
C ARG A 507 -30.54 -2.80 11.33
N PHE A 508 -30.27 -4.10 11.31
CA PHE A 508 -29.11 -4.65 10.64
C PHE A 508 -29.12 -4.39 9.13
N VAL A 509 -30.27 -4.60 8.47
CA VAL A 509 -30.45 -4.30 7.03
C VAL A 509 -30.22 -2.82 6.73
N ARG A 510 -30.73 -1.93 7.59
CA ARG A 510 -30.54 -0.47 7.46
C ARG A 510 -29.09 -0.06 7.65
N ASP A 511 -28.43 -0.58 8.68
CA ASP A 511 -27.01 -0.32 8.94
C ASP A 511 -26.14 -0.84 7.79
N PHE A 512 -26.36 -2.08 7.33
CA PHE A 512 -25.64 -2.64 6.18
C PHE A 512 -25.79 -1.77 4.92
N ALA A 513 -27.02 -1.35 4.62
CA ALA A 513 -27.29 -0.48 3.47
C ALA A 513 -26.64 0.91 3.63
N CYS A 514 -26.69 1.49 4.83
CA CYS A 514 -26.05 2.76 5.13
C CYS A 514 -24.53 2.67 4.94
N ARG A 515 -23.88 1.66 5.51
CA ARG A 515 -22.42 1.45 5.39
C ARG A 515 -21.99 1.26 3.93
N LEU A 516 -22.76 0.50 3.15
CA LEU A 516 -22.53 0.36 1.71
C LEU A 516 -22.55 1.72 1.01
N VAL A 517 -23.56 2.55 1.27
CA VAL A 517 -23.66 3.88 0.65
C VAL A 517 -22.57 4.82 1.15
N ARG A 518 -22.23 4.80 2.44
CA ARG A 518 -21.12 5.60 3.00
C ARG A 518 -19.79 5.24 2.37
N ARG A 519 -19.48 3.95 2.19
CA ARG A 519 -18.28 3.50 1.46
C ARG A 519 -18.28 3.98 0.02
N ALA A 520 -19.40 3.84 -0.69
CA ALA A 520 -19.50 4.31 -2.07
C ALA A 520 -19.29 5.83 -2.20
N LEU A 521 -19.78 6.62 -1.24
CA LEU A 521 -19.65 8.07 -1.24
C LEU A 521 -18.26 8.52 -0.77
N GLY A 522 -17.82 8.00 0.37
CA GLY A 522 -16.58 8.38 1.05
C GLY A 522 -15.33 7.99 0.28
N THR A 523 -15.27 6.80 -0.33
CA THR A 523 -14.11 6.41 -1.15
C THR A 523 -13.90 7.33 -2.35
N ARG A 524 -14.98 7.89 -2.94
CA ARG A 524 -14.89 8.85 -4.07
C ARG A 524 -14.49 10.27 -3.64
N THR A 525 -14.70 10.57 -2.37
CA THR A 525 -14.55 11.92 -1.81
C THR A 525 -13.40 12.02 -0.82
N ALA A 526 -12.70 10.92 -0.57
CA ALA A 526 -11.76 10.76 0.53
C ALA A 526 -12.37 11.13 1.91
N ALA A 527 -13.69 10.93 2.09
CA ALA A 527 -14.32 11.08 3.39
C ALA A 527 -14.22 9.76 4.17
N VAL A 528 -13.10 9.61 4.89
CA VAL A 528 -12.73 8.45 5.71
C VAL A 528 -12.80 8.78 7.20
N LEU A 529 -12.64 7.75 8.04
CA LEU A 529 -12.41 7.96 9.47
C LEU A 529 -11.19 8.88 9.69
N ASP A 530 -11.36 9.89 10.55
CA ASP A 530 -10.36 10.89 10.91
C ASP A 530 -9.76 11.71 9.73
N ALA A 531 -10.48 11.86 8.61
CA ALA A 531 -9.95 12.53 7.41
C ALA A 531 -9.33 13.91 7.68
N ALA A 532 -9.92 14.73 8.56
CA ALA A 532 -9.38 16.03 8.93
C ALA A 532 -8.03 15.92 9.65
N VAL A 533 -7.94 15.08 10.68
CA VAL A 533 -6.72 14.84 11.45
C VAL A 533 -5.61 14.26 10.57
N LEU A 534 -5.96 13.33 9.66
CA LEU A 534 -5.03 12.77 8.69
C LEU A 534 -4.51 13.82 7.70
N SER A 535 -5.37 14.73 7.25
CA SER A 535 -4.98 15.84 6.38
C SER A 535 -3.99 16.77 7.09
N ASP A 536 -4.25 17.13 8.35
CA ASP A 536 -3.35 17.97 9.13
C ASP A 536 -2.02 17.26 9.41
N PHE A 537 -2.06 15.97 9.77
CA PHE A 537 -0.84 15.19 9.99
C PHE A 537 0.01 15.07 8.74
N GLN A 538 -0.61 14.82 7.58
CA GLN A 538 0.12 14.81 6.31
C GLN A 538 0.77 16.16 6.04
N ARG A 539 0.07 17.28 6.31
CA ARG A 539 0.62 18.63 6.14
C ARG A 539 1.88 18.82 6.98
N VAL A 540 1.86 18.42 8.26
CA VAL A 540 3.04 18.47 9.15
C VAL A 540 4.23 17.67 8.59
N LEU A 541 3.98 16.49 8.02
CA LEU A 541 5.06 15.65 7.44
C LEU A 541 5.63 16.21 6.14
N GLU A 542 4.83 16.96 5.39
CA GLU A 542 5.18 17.51 4.08
C GLU A 542 5.55 19.00 4.15
N ASP A 543 5.50 19.60 5.34
CA ASP A 543 5.87 20.99 5.59
C ASP A 543 7.38 21.19 5.47
N VAL A 544 7.78 21.87 4.41
CA VAL A 544 9.17 22.22 4.12
C VAL A 544 9.64 23.43 4.95
N ALA A 545 8.73 24.30 5.39
CA ALA A 545 9.05 25.48 6.18
C ALA A 545 9.27 25.14 7.67
N GLY A 546 8.57 24.12 8.16
CA GLY A 546 8.67 23.61 9.53
C GLY A 546 7.79 24.35 10.55
N ASP A 547 6.90 25.24 10.08
CA ASP A 547 5.97 26.01 10.90
C ASP A 547 4.92 25.08 11.55
N ASP A 548 4.34 24.15 10.78
CA ASP A 548 3.30 23.23 11.27
C ASP A 548 3.87 22.25 12.32
N LEU A 549 5.14 21.81 12.16
CA LEU A 549 5.79 20.94 13.13
C LEU A 549 6.11 21.66 14.45
N PHE A 550 6.37 22.96 14.38
CA PHE A 550 6.61 23.79 15.56
C PHE A 550 5.34 23.96 16.40
N ASP A 551 4.19 24.17 15.77
CA ASP A 551 2.90 24.25 16.47
C ASP A 551 2.59 22.93 17.21
N VAL A 552 2.80 21.79 16.55
CA VAL A 552 2.65 20.47 17.19
C VAL A 552 3.61 20.30 18.36
N ALA A 553 4.85 20.79 18.25
CA ALA A 553 5.81 20.74 19.34
C ALA A 553 5.31 21.51 20.57
N GLN A 554 4.68 22.67 20.38
CA GLN A 554 4.08 23.44 21.48
C GLN A 554 2.91 22.71 22.12
N GLU A 555 2.04 22.10 21.33
CA GLU A 555 0.91 21.32 21.85
C GLU A 555 1.40 20.13 22.69
N VAL A 556 2.44 19.42 22.22
CA VAL A 556 3.09 18.34 22.99
C VAL A 556 3.75 18.89 24.26
N GLU A 557 4.40 20.07 24.20
CA GLU A 557 4.98 20.72 25.38
C GLU A 557 3.90 21.04 26.43
N HIS A 558 2.76 21.57 26.01
CA HIS A 558 1.62 21.84 26.90
C HIS A 558 1.01 20.56 27.49
N LEU A 559 1.01 19.46 26.74
CA LEU A 559 0.54 18.18 27.24
C LEU A 559 1.46 17.59 28.31
N LEU A 560 2.78 17.69 28.13
CA LEU A 560 3.76 17.15 29.07
C LEU A 560 3.81 17.97 30.36
N ASN A 561 3.68 19.30 30.28
CA ASN A 561 3.90 20.19 31.40
C ASN A 561 2.59 20.68 32.02
N ARG A 562 2.41 20.47 33.32
CA ARG A 562 1.26 20.97 34.09
C ARG A 562 1.73 22.05 35.05
N ASN A 563 1.20 23.27 34.93
CA ASN A 563 1.60 24.41 35.78
C ASN A 563 3.12 24.67 35.82
N GLN A 564 3.83 24.51 34.68
CA GLN A 564 5.30 24.63 34.55
C GLN A 564 6.12 23.48 35.16
N ASP A 565 5.45 22.40 35.57
CA ASP A 565 6.09 21.22 36.14
C ASP A 565 5.81 19.99 35.27
N PHE A 566 6.82 19.13 35.11
CA PHE A 566 6.66 17.80 34.52
C PHE A 566 6.42 16.77 35.65
N GLU A 567 5.19 16.28 35.73
CA GLU A 567 4.74 15.36 36.79
C GLU A 567 4.79 13.90 36.33
N ILE A 568 5.66 13.08 36.93
CA ILE A 568 5.74 11.63 36.68
C ILE A 568 5.15 10.87 37.87
N SER A 569 4.08 10.12 37.67
CA SER A 569 3.57 9.19 38.70
C SER A 569 4.57 8.03 38.90
N LEU A 570 5.20 7.96 40.07
CA LEU A 570 6.08 6.85 40.48
C LEU A 570 5.28 5.62 40.94
N THR A 571 3.98 5.79 41.18
CA THR A 571 3.10 4.76 41.73
C THR A 571 2.42 3.88 40.68
N THR A 572 2.53 4.23 39.40
CA THR A 572 1.86 3.51 38.30
C THR A 572 2.77 3.45 37.09
N THR A 573 2.91 2.27 36.49
CA THR A 573 3.36 2.16 35.10
C THR A 573 2.26 2.65 34.15
N PHE A 574 2.65 3.12 32.96
CA PHE A 574 1.71 3.57 31.92
C PHE A 574 0.55 2.57 31.74
N GLY A 575 -0.69 3.08 31.79
CA GLY A 575 -1.91 2.28 31.55
C GLY A 575 -2.63 1.73 32.79
N GLN A 576 -2.14 1.97 34.02
CA GLN A 576 -2.88 1.61 35.23
C GLN A 576 -3.74 2.77 35.76
N PRO A 577 -4.94 2.50 36.33
CA PRO A 577 -5.75 3.53 36.96
C PRO A 577 -4.99 4.15 38.12
N LEU A 578 -4.86 5.48 38.08
CA LEU A 578 -4.09 6.22 39.07
C LEU A 578 -4.72 6.07 40.47
N PRO A 579 -3.95 5.71 41.51
CA PRO A 579 -4.47 5.60 42.88
C PRO A 579 -5.04 6.94 43.38
N PRO A 580 -5.79 6.97 44.49
CA PRO A 580 -6.29 8.23 45.07
C PRO A 580 -5.14 9.23 45.33
N THR A 581 -5.39 10.53 45.18
CA THR A 581 -4.36 11.60 45.21
C THR A 581 -3.44 11.52 46.45
N ILE A 582 -3.98 11.10 47.60
CA ILE A 582 -3.26 10.94 48.88
C ILE A 582 -2.19 9.82 48.83
N ARG A 583 -2.31 8.88 47.90
CA ARG A 583 -1.39 7.74 47.73
C ARG A 583 -0.55 7.82 46.44
N ARG A 584 -0.62 8.93 45.70
CA ARG A 584 0.23 9.15 44.52
C ARG A 584 1.59 9.66 44.99
N ALA A 585 2.65 8.93 44.68
CA ALA A 585 3.98 9.50 44.71
C ALA A 585 4.24 10.05 43.31
N THR A 586 4.34 11.37 43.19
CA THR A 586 4.63 12.04 41.92
C THR A 586 6.02 12.64 42.01
N LEU A 587 6.89 12.28 41.08
CA LEU A 587 8.14 12.98 40.87
C LEU A 587 7.83 14.24 40.08
N VAL A 588 8.09 15.40 40.68
CA VAL A 588 7.97 16.70 40.02
C VAL A 588 9.36 17.11 39.56
N VAL A 589 9.52 17.32 38.26
CA VAL A 589 10.75 17.88 37.69
C VAL A 589 10.44 19.17 36.92
N PRO A 590 11.43 20.05 36.69
CA PRO A 590 11.21 21.26 35.90
C PRO A 590 10.63 20.94 34.53
N SER A 591 9.87 21.90 33.98
CA SER A 591 9.26 21.80 32.65
C SER A 591 10.24 21.28 31.60
N ARG A 592 9.74 20.43 30.72
CA ARG A 592 10.49 19.91 29.58
C ARG A 592 10.07 20.65 28.33
N SER A 593 11.00 21.40 27.76
CA SER A 593 10.88 22.00 26.43
C SER A 593 10.62 20.92 25.38
N VAL A 594 9.82 21.24 24.37
CA VAL A 594 9.66 20.39 23.19
C VAL A 594 9.87 21.24 21.95
N HIS A 595 10.83 20.84 21.11
CA HIS A 595 11.14 21.57 19.89
C HIS A 595 11.26 20.61 18.71
N PRO A 596 10.96 21.06 17.47
CA PRO A 596 11.23 20.29 16.27
C PRO A 596 12.70 19.86 16.20
N LEU A 597 12.94 18.61 15.80
CA LEU A 597 14.27 18.12 15.50
C LEU A 597 14.44 18.01 13.98
N ASP A 598 15.36 18.82 13.44
CA ASP A 598 15.71 18.74 12.02
C ASP A 598 16.43 17.41 11.73
N ALA A 599 15.74 16.53 11.02
CA ALA A 599 16.26 15.25 10.57
C ALA A 599 16.69 15.29 9.09
N GLN A 600 16.53 16.41 8.39
CA GLN A 600 16.89 16.54 6.98
C GLN A 600 18.40 16.70 6.81
N HIS A 601 19.06 15.61 6.46
CA HIS A 601 20.47 15.62 6.09
C HIS A 601 20.60 15.60 4.56
N GLY A 602 21.55 16.36 4.02
CA GLY A 602 21.88 16.29 2.60
C GLY A 602 22.37 14.88 2.21
N GLY A 603 22.10 14.46 0.97
CA GLY A 603 22.61 13.19 0.45
C GLY A 603 21.80 11.94 0.81
N ARG A 604 20.60 12.08 1.40
CA ARG A 604 19.66 10.97 1.67
C ARG A 604 18.24 11.27 1.18
N PRO A 605 17.36 10.26 1.03
CA PRO A 605 15.95 10.51 0.76
C PRO A 605 15.27 11.22 1.95
N ALA A 606 14.19 11.94 1.67
CA ALA A 606 13.38 12.62 2.70
C ALA A 606 12.88 11.62 3.74
N SER A 607 12.99 11.99 5.02
CA SER A 607 12.54 11.13 6.12
C SER A 607 11.03 10.93 6.06
N PRO A 608 10.51 9.69 6.20
CA PRO A 608 9.08 9.43 6.39
C PRO A 608 8.52 9.95 7.71
N ILE A 609 9.39 10.24 8.68
CA ILE A 609 9.03 10.49 10.08
C ILE A 609 9.65 11.82 10.51
N CYS A 610 8.82 12.66 11.12
CA CYS A 610 9.27 13.85 11.84
C CYS A 610 9.62 13.50 13.28
N PHE A 611 10.59 14.22 13.84
CA PHE A 611 11.04 14.01 15.21
C PHE A 611 10.87 15.28 16.02
N LEU A 612 10.54 15.11 17.30
CA LEU A 612 10.55 16.17 18.30
C LEU A 612 11.67 15.87 19.31
N MET A 613 12.34 16.90 19.79
CA MET A 613 13.30 16.80 20.89
C MET A 613 12.59 17.16 22.19
N VAL A 614 12.55 16.25 23.15
CA VAL A 614 11.99 16.50 24.49
C VAL A 614 13.13 16.73 25.50
N GLY A 615 13.15 17.92 26.09
CA GLY A 615 14.15 18.37 27.06
C GLY A 615 15.48 18.80 26.44
N ASP A 616 16.33 19.41 27.27
CA ASP A 616 17.56 20.06 26.79
C ASP A 616 18.85 19.25 27.07
N GLY A 617 19.88 19.60 26.29
CA GLY A 617 21.26 19.14 26.49
C GLY A 617 21.40 17.62 26.49
N ARG A 618 22.17 17.08 27.45
CA ARG A 618 22.41 15.62 27.58
C ARG A 618 21.17 14.82 27.99
N SER A 619 20.12 15.48 28.48
CA SER A 619 18.87 14.82 28.85
C SER A 619 17.84 14.77 27.72
N GLY A 620 18.10 15.50 26.62
CA GLY A 620 17.25 15.53 25.45
C GLY A 620 17.04 14.14 24.87
N LYS A 621 15.78 13.80 24.58
CA LYS A 621 15.41 12.55 23.92
C LYS A 621 14.62 12.84 22.65
N PRO A 622 15.07 12.34 21.49
CA PRO A 622 14.26 12.41 20.28
C PRO A 622 13.08 11.45 20.42
N ILE A 623 11.89 11.94 20.07
CA ILE A 623 10.68 11.14 19.95
C ILE A 623 10.18 11.23 18.51
N ALA A 624 9.77 10.09 17.94
CA ALA A 624 9.13 10.08 16.64
C ALA A 624 7.69 10.61 16.79
N LEU A 625 7.30 11.54 15.92
CA LEU A 625 5.92 11.99 15.83
C LEU A 625 5.13 10.98 15.00
N THR A 626 4.47 10.03 15.68
CA THR A 626 3.56 9.07 15.05
C THR A 626 2.17 9.67 14.89
N TYR A 627 1.36 9.09 13.99
CA TYR A 627 -0.04 9.50 13.84
C TYR A 627 -0.84 9.36 15.14
N ASP A 628 -0.65 8.28 15.89
CA ASP A 628 -1.34 8.08 17.18
C ASP A 628 -0.99 9.17 18.20
N LEU A 629 0.28 9.59 18.25
CA LEU A 629 0.71 10.68 19.12
C LEU A 629 0.09 12.00 18.67
N PHE A 630 0.15 12.30 17.37
CA PHE A 630 -0.45 13.50 16.80
C PHE A 630 -1.96 13.57 17.05
N LYS A 631 -2.67 12.48 16.77
CA LYS A 631 -4.11 12.34 16.99
C LYS A 631 -4.47 12.53 18.46
N ALA A 632 -3.74 11.89 19.38
CA ALA A 632 -4.00 12.02 20.82
C ALA A 632 -3.83 13.46 21.31
N VAL A 633 -2.90 14.23 20.73
CA VAL A 633 -2.72 15.65 21.04
C VAL A 633 -3.92 16.46 20.53
N LYS A 634 -4.35 16.24 19.29
CA LYS A 634 -5.49 16.94 18.68
C LYS A 634 -6.85 16.63 19.30
N GLU A 635 -7.04 15.42 19.85
CA GLU A 635 -8.29 15.04 20.51
C GLU A 635 -8.42 15.55 21.96
N LEU A 636 -7.35 16.09 22.54
CA LEU A 636 -7.35 16.65 23.90
C LEU A 636 -7.72 18.14 23.94
N GLU A 637 -7.68 18.82 22.79
CA GLU A 637 -8.23 20.17 22.58
C GLU A 637 -9.76 20.13 22.45
#